data_AF-A0A6P6D4X7-F1
#
_entry.id   AF-A0A6P6D4X7-F1
#
_cell.length_a   1.000
_cell.length_b   1.000
_cell.length_c   1.000
_cell.angle_alpha   90.00
_cell.angle_beta   90.00
_cell.angle_gamma   90.00
#
_symmetry.space_group_name_H-M   'P 1'
#
loop_
_entity.id
_entity.type
_entity.pdbx_description
1 polymer ?
#
loop_
_entity_poly.entity_id
_entity_poly.type
_entity_poly.pdbx_seq_one_letter_code
_entity_poly.pdbx_strand_id
1 'polypeptide(L)'
;MLSSEQALSELLMRKEEEWRMLQAQCSQLQEAALQDAQRQLEEAQGKLRCLQEDFIYNLQVLEERDHELERYDAAFAQARAQEEARQAEVSELKIEMAKLKQELTREARRVEELQEQLRLRSQEHRLELDRIHSDKNDEIDHQREQYENLKWRLERKLEELDGELALQRQELLLEFESKMQKREHEFRLQADSMSNTVLAHELKVKVLNKELEALKAAGAQATECLQRAETANAELEQKLQDRTWELRDLEAVKDARIKDLEDTLHSVQLSRKKEEEMFNRKHEELDRLARERDAVLVAVKGAHVEQLQASDARVQELQAHCENLEVQLRRAEWAQADAAKEKDAIIDRLRDEAAAQKASWDTQVAQMSKEVVSRDLQVQTLREEELKLKAQLVRTQQDVDRYKQQLSQAVERERSLERDQVQLGLDWQRRCDSIERDQIQKSEALIQGLTKARDQVAAKLQETEQALQEQDAVLKAVTLERDKAMEELRTHGLFPRQEPQMPLKQQKEEVSKDFPSREIQRLQEQNTSLRNAITQMRREMETLSNQMPPPAQLVRDTRNGDQPDPGARGDTAPPDCVLALEAEMRDLKHKLKGLEEQLEGVWQPARTSSDPAEPHPKAHSSVEAAGDSICAGQASAGLVLRKLGHRVHLLNLLVVQLKKKVQQQPLELVTVQQELPQEVHQVHLEVLELRQQVAELGKHLGPAWQEGGEPSDRKSLRKEGLEDGVHVGTEYQESLSRHPQRKAQPPKAASVPHLQWKLKEASKKIHNLHLQREQLIEMGNRLRAELGHPKGPKAPENRMGSWP
;
A
#
# COMPACT_ATOMS: atom_id res chain seq x y z
N MET A 1 152.25 55.86 118.63
CA MET A 1 151.06 56.51 119.22
C MET A 1 150.34 57.37 118.17
N LEU A 2 150.75 58.60 117.90
CA LEU A 2 149.94 59.52 117.06
C LEU A 2 149.78 59.14 115.57
N SER A 3 150.71 58.38 114.98
CA SER A 3 150.65 58.02 113.54
C SER A 3 149.72 56.85 113.21
N SER A 4 149.35 56.01 114.18
CA SER A 4 148.50 54.83 113.95
C SER A 4 147.01 55.16 113.91
N GLU A 5 146.58 56.21 114.61
CA GLU A 5 145.16 56.59 114.71
C GLU A 5 144.66 57.26 113.41
N GLN A 6 145.51 58.08 112.78
CA GLN A 6 145.21 58.73 111.50
C GLN A 6 144.97 57.69 110.39
N ALA A 7 145.87 56.71 110.25
CA ALA A 7 145.72 55.62 109.27
C ALA A 7 144.46 54.76 109.51
N LEU A 8 144.06 54.58 110.78
CA LEU A 8 142.81 53.89 111.13
C LEU A 8 141.58 54.70 110.70
N SER A 9 141.61 56.02 110.90
CA SER A 9 140.52 56.93 110.52
C SER A 9 140.34 57.04 109.00
N GLU A 10 141.41 57.04 108.21
CA GLU A 10 141.32 56.95 106.75
C GLU A 10 140.71 55.63 106.27
N LEU A 11 141.08 54.52 106.93
CA LEU A 11 140.53 53.21 106.59
C LEU A 11 139.04 53.12 106.93
N LEU A 12 138.63 53.69 108.08
CA LEU A 12 137.21 53.82 108.43
C LEU A 12 136.45 54.68 107.41
N MET A 13 136.96 55.86 107.04
CA MET A 13 136.32 56.70 106.01
C MET A 13 136.15 55.95 104.67
N ARG A 14 137.19 55.27 104.19
CA ARG A 14 137.10 54.44 102.97
C ARG A 14 136.10 53.30 103.11
N LYS A 15 135.98 52.67 104.29
CA LYS A 15 134.99 51.60 104.54
C LYS A 15 133.57 52.15 104.68
N GLU A 16 133.38 53.35 105.21
CA GLU A 16 132.09 54.05 105.17
C GLU A 16 131.71 54.47 103.74
N GLU A 17 132.67 54.92 102.91
CA GLU A 17 132.46 55.23 101.50
C GLU A 17 132.11 53.97 100.69
N GLU A 18 132.85 52.87 100.85
CA GLU A 18 132.49 51.56 100.29
C GLU A 18 131.10 51.12 100.75
N TRP A 19 130.77 51.26 102.03
CA TRP A 19 129.45 50.90 102.58
C TRP A 19 128.33 51.78 102.01
N ARG A 20 128.53 53.11 101.90
CA ARG A 20 127.58 54.03 101.24
C ARG A 20 127.40 53.69 99.77
N MET A 21 128.48 53.36 99.06
CA MET A 21 128.42 52.95 97.65
C MET A 21 127.69 51.62 97.46
N LEU A 22 127.94 50.62 98.32
CA LEU A 22 127.20 49.37 98.33
C LEU A 22 125.73 49.57 98.73
N GLN A 23 125.44 50.47 99.68
CA GLN A 23 124.07 50.83 100.05
C GLN A 23 123.33 51.51 98.90
N ALA A 24 123.97 52.42 98.17
CA ALA A 24 123.42 53.08 96.98
C ALA A 24 123.25 52.11 95.79
N GLN A 25 124.16 51.15 95.60
CA GLN A 25 124.00 50.09 94.61
C GLN A 25 122.84 49.16 94.99
N CYS A 26 122.71 48.80 96.27
CA CYS A 26 121.57 48.04 96.78
C CYS A 26 120.24 48.79 96.60
N SER A 27 120.19 50.11 96.87
CA SER A 27 118.97 50.89 96.64
C SER A 27 118.64 51.00 95.15
N GLN A 28 119.62 51.27 94.29
CA GLN A 28 119.44 51.30 92.82
C GLN A 28 118.96 49.96 92.26
N LEU A 29 119.49 48.83 92.75
CA LEU A 29 119.03 47.50 92.35
C LEU A 29 117.63 47.17 92.88
N GLN A 30 117.27 47.64 94.09
CA GLN A 30 115.92 47.53 94.63
C GLN A 30 114.92 48.42 93.88
N GLU A 31 115.30 49.65 93.54
CA GLU A 31 114.52 50.59 92.73
C GLU A 31 114.29 50.05 91.32
N ALA A 32 115.32 49.48 90.67
CA ALA A 32 115.19 48.82 89.37
C ALA A 32 114.26 47.60 89.45
N ALA A 33 114.43 46.72 90.45
CA ALA A 33 113.56 45.57 90.65
C ALA A 33 112.09 45.97 90.96
N LEU A 34 111.88 47.08 91.67
CA LEU A 34 110.55 47.66 91.91
C LEU A 34 109.96 48.24 90.62
N GLN A 35 110.74 48.93 89.79
CA GLN A 35 110.28 49.45 88.49
C GLN A 35 109.93 48.31 87.52
N ASP A 36 110.72 47.24 87.46
CA ASP A 36 110.41 46.09 86.62
C ASP A 36 109.22 45.28 87.15
N ALA A 37 109.05 45.17 88.47
CA ALA A 37 107.84 44.61 89.06
C ALA A 37 106.59 45.49 88.79
N GLN A 38 106.73 46.82 88.79
CA GLN A 38 105.67 47.76 88.39
C GLN A 38 105.31 47.60 86.92
N ARG A 39 106.29 47.54 86.00
CA ARG A 39 106.06 47.27 84.57
C ARG A 39 105.35 45.94 84.35
N GLN A 40 105.79 44.87 85.03
CA GLN A 40 105.15 43.55 84.94
C GLN A 40 103.71 43.57 85.48
N LEU A 41 103.44 44.34 86.54
CA LEU A 41 102.10 44.55 87.08
C LEU A 41 101.21 45.36 86.12
N GLU A 42 101.73 46.43 85.51
CA GLU A 42 101.03 47.23 84.50
C GLU A 42 100.72 46.41 83.23
N GLU A 43 101.69 45.60 82.76
CA GLU A 43 101.48 44.64 81.68
C GLU A 43 100.42 43.59 82.02
N ALA A 44 100.45 43.03 83.23
CA ALA A 44 99.46 42.05 83.69
C ALA A 44 98.06 42.68 83.80
N GLN A 45 97.95 43.91 84.30
CA GLN A 45 96.71 44.69 84.31
C GLN A 45 96.25 45.08 82.90
N GLY A 46 97.16 45.29 81.95
CA GLY A 46 96.84 45.50 80.53
C GLY A 46 96.26 44.24 79.90
N LYS A 47 96.96 43.11 80.03
CA LYS A 47 96.51 41.78 79.55
C LYS A 47 95.18 41.38 80.18
N LEU A 48 94.96 41.67 81.47
CA LEU A 48 93.68 41.45 82.15
C LEU A 48 92.56 42.34 81.60
N ARG A 49 92.83 43.62 81.28
CA ARG A 49 91.83 44.52 80.67
C ARG A 49 91.43 44.05 79.27
N CYS A 50 92.39 43.72 78.41
CA CYS A 50 92.11 43.14 77.10
C CYS A 50 91.29 41.85 77.20
N LEU A 51 91.64 40.95 78.13
CA LEU A 51 90.87 39.72 78.36
C LEU A 51 89.45 39.99 78.91
N GLN A 52 89.25 41.06 79.70
CA GLN A 52 87.92 41.49 80.14
C GLN A 52 87.09 42.07 78.99
N GLU A 53 87.71 42.86 78.12
CA GLU A 53 87.10 43.38 76.89
C GLU A 53 86.71 42.23 75.94
N ASP A 54 87.60 41.25 75.74
CA ASP A 54 87.33 40.02 75.00
C ASP A 54 86.18 39.22 75.61
N PHE A 55 86.12 39.06 76.94
CA PHE A 55 85.01 38.35 77.60
C PHE A 55 83.67 39.08 77.45
N ILE A 56 83.65 40.41 77.53
CA ILE A 56 82.42 41.20 77.31
C ILE A 56 81.95 41.07 75.86
N TYR A 57 82.87 41.16 74.89
CA TYR A 57 82.55 40.97 73.48
C TYR A 57 82.02 39.56 73.18
N ASN A 58 82.67 38.51 73.71
CA ASN A 58 82.20 37.13 73.54
C ASN A 58 80.82 36.90 74.19
N LEU A 59 80.52 37.57 75.32
CA LEU A 59 79.19 37.52 75.93
C LEU A 59 78.13 38.20 75.04
N GLN A 60 78.43 39.38 74.49
CA GLN A 60 77.55 40.09 73.55
C GLN A 60 77.26 39.26 72.30
N VAL A 61 78.26 38.60 71.71
CA VAL A 61 78.07 37.72 70.53
C VAL A 61 77.24 36.47 70.87
N LEU A 62 77.31 35.97 72.11
CA LEU A 62 76.40 34.90 72.56
C LEU A 62 74.97 35.42 72.75
N GLU A 63 74.79 36.59 73.37
CA GLU A 63 73.47 37.22 73.51
C GLU A 63 72.83 37.51 72.13
N GLU A 64 73.57 38.07 71.18
CA GLU A 64 73.10 38.28 69.80
C GLU A 64 72.66 36.98 69.14
N ARG A 65 73.47 35.92 69.26
CA ARG A 65 73.17 34.59 68.74
C ARG A 65 71.91 33.99 69.37
N ASP A 66 71.73 34.12 70.68
CA ASP A 66 70.56 33.57 71.36
C ASP A 66 69.28 34.31 70.92
N HIS A 67 69.33 35.64 70.74
CA HIS A 67 68.24 36.39 70.11
C HIS A 67 67.99 36.00 68.64
N GLU A 68 69.02 35.60 67.88
CA GLU A 68 68.82 35.03 66.54
C GLU A 68 68.14 33.66 66.59
N LEU A 69 68.54 32.79 67.51
CA LEU A 69 67.91 31.48 67.72
C LEU A 69 66.43 31.63 68.12
N GLU A 70 66.11 32.55 69.04
CA GLU A 70 64.71 32.87 69.38
C GLU A 70 63.89 33.33 68.17
N ARG A 71 64.48 34.14 67.26
CA ARG A 71 63.82 34.55 66.00
C ARG A 71 63.58 33.36 65.07
N TYR A 72 64.54 32.44 64.95
CA TYR A 72 64.38 31.23 64.13
C TYR A 72 63.34 30.28 64.72
N ASP A 73 63.33 30.07 66.04
CA ASP A 73 62.32 29.25 66.72
C ASP A 73 60.92 29.87 66.61
N ALA A 74 60.79 31.19 66.76
CA ALA A 74 59.52 31.89 66.55
C ALA A 74 59.03 31.79 65.10
N ALA A 75 59.91 31.96 64.11
CA ALA A 75 59.58 31.80 62.70
C ALA A 75 59.19 30.34 62.35
N PHE A 76 59.89 29.36 62.95
CA PHE A 76 59.59 27.93 62.79
C PHE A 76 58.26 27.54 63.44
N ALA A 77 57.94 28.08 64.61
CA ALA A 77 56.64 27.90 65.26
C ALA A 77 55.50 28.50 64.42
N GLN A 78 55.69 29.69 63.85
CA GLN A 78 54.73 30.31 62.92
C GLN A 78 54.55 29.46 61.64
N ALA A 79 55.64 28.96 61.06
CA ALA A 79 55.58 28.09 59.88
C ALA A 79 54.84 26.77 60.16
N ARG A 80 55.09 26.15 61.32
CA ARG A 80 54.34 24.97 61.77
C ARG A 80 52.85 25.27 61.97
N ALA A 81 52.51 26.36 62.66
CA ALA A 81 51.11 26.72 62.89
C ALA A 81 50.34 26.98 61.58
N GLN A 82 50.99 27.58 60.57
CA GLN A 82 50.41 27.72 59.23
C GLN A 82 50.22 26.37 58.53
N GLU A 83 51.16 25.44 58.66
CA GLU A 83 51.06 24.12 58.04
C GLU A 83 50.02 23.23 58.74
N GLU A 84 49.90 23.32 60.05
CA GLU A 84 48.85 22.69 60.85
C GLU A 84 47.46 23.24 60.49
N ALA A 85 47.34 24.55 60.25
CA ALA A 85 46.12 25.18 59.74
C ALA A 85 45.76 24.68 58.32
N ARG A 86 46.70 24.67 57.37
CA ARG A 86 46.50 24.11 56.02
C ARG A 86 46.12 22.62 56.08
N GLN A 87 46.73 21.85 56.98
CA GLN A 87 46.40 20.44 57.16
C GLN A 87 45.01 20.23 57.75
N ALA A 88 44.51 21.17 58.58
CA ALA A 88 43.12 21.19 59.04
C ALA A 88 42.16 21.53 57.88
N GLU A 89 42.39 22.61 57.13
CA GLU A 89 41.62 22.99 55.92
C GLU A 89 41.54 21.81 54.93
N VAL A 90 42.68 21.19 54.62
CA VAL A 90 42.78 20.01 53.75
C VAL A 90 42.03 18.80 54.32
N SER A 91 41.88 18.68 55.64
CA SER A 91 41.11 17.62 56.29
C SER A 91 39.59 17.90 56.26
N GLU A 92 39.19 19.15 56.43
CA GLU A 92 37.80 19.59 56.26
C GLU A 92 37.34 19.41 54.80
N LEU A 93 38.13 19.86 53.83
CA LEU A 93 37.87 19.66 52.40
C LEU A 93 37.83 18.17 52.01
N LYS A 94 38.61 17.29 52.65
CA LYS A 94 38.50 15.82 52.49
C LYS A 94 37.16 15.29 53.03
N ILE A 95 36.69 15.80 54.16
CA ILE A 95 35.38 15.45 54.74
C ILE A 95 34.25 15.95 53.85
N GLU A 96 34.34 17.14 53.27
CA GLU A 96 33.36 17.66 52.32
C GLU A 96 33.34 16.88 51.00
N MET A 97 34.51 16.56 50.45
CA MET A 97 34.65 15.61 49.33
C MET A 97 33.98 14.27 49.64
N ALA A 98 34.10 13.75 50.86
CA ALA A 98 33.44 12.50 51.26
C ALA A 98 31.91 12.65 51.35
N LYS A 99 31.41 13.74 51.96
CA LYS A 99 29.97 14.07 52.01
C LYS A 99 29.37 14.19 50.59
N LEU A 100 30.00 14.97 49.71
CA LEU A 100 29.55 15.19 48.34
C LEU A 100 29.56 13.91 47.50
N LYS A 101 30.57 13.04 47.66
CA LYS A 101 30.58 11.70 47.04
C LYS A 101 29.46 10.81 47.59
N GLN A 102 29.10 10.96 48.87
CA GLN A 102 27.99 10.22 49.46
C GLN A 102 26.64 10.70 48.91
N GLU A 103 26.41 12.01 48.78
CA GLU A 103 25.21 12.54 48.11
C GLU A 103 25.14 12.15 46.63
N LEU A 104 26.26 12.20 45.90
CA LEU A 104 26.31 11.76 44.50
C LEU A 104 25.92 10.28 44.35
N THR A 105 26.32 9.41 45.29
CA THR A 105 25.92 7.99 45.29
C THR A 105 24.50 7.74 45.81
N ARG A 106 23.92 8.66 46.60
CA ARG A 106 22.48 8.67 46.92
C ARG A 106 21.65 9.06 45.70
N GLU A 107 22.06 10.10 44.97
CA GLU A 107 21.33 10.59 43.80
C GLU A 107 21.42 9.63 42.61
N ALA A 108 22.57 8.97 42.42
CA ALA A 108 22.70 7.88 41.43
C ALA A 108 21.66 6.76 41.69
N ARG A 109 21.52 6.31 42.94
CA ARG A 109 20.53 5.30 43.33
C ARG A 109 19.08 5.76 43.12
N ARG A 110 18.76 7.01 43.47
CA ARG A 110 17.43 7.59 43.18
C ARG A 110 17.12 7.58 41.68
N VAL A 111 18.11 7.88 40.83
CA VAL A 111 17.96 7.81 39.37
C VAL A 111 17.80 6.36 38.88
N GLU A 112 18.51 5.40 39.47
CA GLU A 112 18.34 3.96 39.18
C GLU A 112 16.94 3.47 39.59
N GLU A 113 16.51 3.76 40.82
CA GLU A 113 15.17 3.46 41.36
C GLU A 113 14.04 4.06 40.49
N LEU A 114 14.18 5.32 40.04
CA LEU A 114 13.22 5.96 39.14
C LEU A 114 13.22 5.33 37.74
N GLN A 115 14.38 4.94 37.21
CA GLN A 115 14.44 4.19 35.95
C GLN A 115 13.77 2.81 36.07
N GLU A 116 13.93 2.11 37.20
CA GLU A 116 13.26 0.84 37.46
C GLU A 116 11.74 1.01 37.58
N GLN A 117 11.26 2.03 38.30
CA GLN A 117 9.84 2.37 38.35
C GLN A 117 9.25 2.68 36.96
N LEU A 118 9.97 3.42 36.11
CA LEU A 118 9.56 3.67 34.73
C LEU A 118 9.58 2.40 33.86
N ARG A 119 10.57 1.52 34.05
CA ARG A 119 10.61 0.19 33.40
C ARG A 119 9.42 -0.67 33.83
N LEU A 120 9.08 -0.70 35.12
CA LEU A 120 7.95 -1.46 35.64
C LEU A 120 6.61 -0.93 35.09
N ARG A 121 6.36 0.38 35.14
CA ARG A 121 5.15 0.97 34.51
C ARG A 121 5.06 0.68 33.01
N SER A 122 6.19 0.66 32.30
CA SER A 122 6.22 0.26 30.88
C SER A 122 5.89 -1.22 30.66
N GLN A 123 6.09 -2.08 31.66
CA GLN A 123 5.73 -3.51 31.61
C GLN A 123 4.25 -3.68 31.99
N GLU A 124 3.78 -2.99 33.03
CA GLU A 124 2.38 -2.94 33.45
C GLU A 124 1.48 -2.53 32.28
N HIS A 125 1.76 -1.39 31.63
CA HIS A 125 0.98 -0.93 30.46
C HIS A 125 1.07 -1.86 29.24
N ARG A 126 2.16 -2.63 29.08
CA ARG A 126 2.22 -3.68 28.04
C ARG A 126 1.31 -4.84 28.39
N LEU A 127 1.36 -5.34 29.63
CA LEU A 127 0.48 -6.41 30.10
C LEU A 127 -1.01 -6.00 30.10
N GLU A 128 -1.32 -4.73 30.34
CA GLU A 128 -2.66 -4.16 30.19
C GLU A 128 -3.12 -4.16 28.73
N LEU A 129 -2.26 -3.73 27.80
CA LEU A 129 -2.55 -3.80 26.36
C LEU A 129 -2.71 -5.25 25.88
N ASP A 130 -1.83 -6.15 26.31
CA ASP A 130 -1.87 -7.57 25.94
C ASP A 130 -3.15 -8.25 26.44
N ARG A 131 -3.63 -7.92 27.65
CA ARG A 131 -4.96 -8.33 28.15
C ARG A 131 -6.09 -7.75 27.29
N ILE A 132 -6.07 -6.45 27.03
CA ILE A 132 -7.07 -5.80 26.17
C ILE A 132 -7.07 -6.40 24.75
N HIS A 133 -5.96 -6.95 24.28
CA HIS A 133 -5.88 -7.71 23.03
C HIS A 133 -6.41 -9.15 23.16
N SER A 134 -6.12 -9.89 24.25
CA SER A 134 -6.74 -11.21 24.47
C SER A 134 -8.26 -11.10 24.59
N ASP A 135 -8.76 -10.22 25.46
CA ASP A 135 -10.19 -10.08 25.74
C ASP A 135 -10.99 -9.70 24.48
N LYS A 136 -10.38 -8.92 23.57
CA LYS A 136 -10.96 -8.58 22.26
C LYS A 136 -10.87 -9.71 21.25
N ASN A 137 -9.79 -10.50 21.26
CA ASN A 137 -9.70 -11.68 20.39
C ASN A 137 -10.71 -12.75 20.81
N ASP A 138 -10.86 -12.99 22.12
CA ASP A 138 -11.82 -13.93 22.68
C ASP A 138 -13.27 -13.52 22.35
N GLU A 139 -13.61 -12.22 22.42
CA GLU A 139 -14.91 -11.69 21.96
C GLU A 139 -15.09 -11.83 20.43
N ILE A 140 -14.05 -11.58 19.63
CA ILE A 140 -14.09 -11.76 18.17
C ILE A 140 -14.28 -13.25 17.80
N ASP A 141 -13.61 -14.16 18.50
CA ASP A 141 -13.73 -15.60 18.28
C ASP A 141 -15.08 -16.13 18.80
N HIS A 142 -15.60 -15.62 19.91
CA HIS A 142 -16.98 -15.91 20.32
C HIS A 142 -18.01 -15.41 19.28
N GLN A 143 -17.82 -14.21 18.72
CA GLN A 143 -18.68 -13.73 17.63
C GLN A 143 -18.58 -14.63 16.38
N ARG A 144 -17.36 -15.06 15.99
CA ARG A 144 -17.16 -16.04 14.90
C ARG A 144 -17.88 -17.35 15.17
N GLU A 145 -17.78 -17.90 16.38
CA GLU A 145 -18.54 -19.08 16.79
C GLU A 145 -20.04 -18.86 16.67
N GLN A 146 -20.58 -17.72 17.11
CA GLN A 146 -22.02 -17.42 16.97
C GLN A 146 -22.45 -17.31 15.49
N TYR A 147 -21.63 -16.71 14.63
CA TYR A 147 -21.87 -16.62 13.19
C TYR A 147 -21.84 -17.99 12.50
N GLU A 148 -20.84 -18.84 12.77
CA GLU A 148 -20.76 -20.20 12.20
C GLU A 148 -21.88 -21.09 12.76
N ASN A 149 -22.20 -21.01 14.05
CA ASN A 149 -23.36 -21.69 14.62
C ASN A 149 -24.68 -21.22 13.99
N LEU A 150 -24.83 -19.94 13.65
CA LEU A 150 -26.02 -19.43 12.94
C LEU A 150 -26.06 -19.92 11.50
N LYS A 151 -24.95 -19.84 10.77
CA LYS A 151 -24.77 -20.31 9.40
C LYS A 151 -25.11 -21.80 9.27
N TRP A 152 -24.53 -22.66 10.11
CA TRP A 152 -24.84 -24.09 10.12
C TRP A 152 -26.32 -24.39 10.45
N ARG A 153 -26.95 -23.60 11.33
CA ARG A 153 -28.41 -23.68 11.60
C ARG A 153 -29.28 -23.19 10.44
N LEU A 154 -28.75 -22.39 9.51
CA LEU A 154 -29.44 -21.98 8.29
C LEU A 154 -29.19 -22.99 7.16
N GLU A 155 -27.96 -23.48 7.01
CA GLU A 155 -27.59 -24.55 6.07
C GLU A 155 -28.43 -25.81 6.32
N ARG A 156 -28.54 -26.27 7.57
CA ARG A 156 -29.44 -27.40 7.91
C ARG A 156 -30.92 -27.14 7.58
N LYS A 157 -31.40 -25.92 7.75
CA LYS A 157 -32.79 -25.57 7.38
C LYS A 157 -33.00 -25.56 5.87
N LEU A 158 -31.96 -25.25 5.08
CA LEU A 158 -32.01 -25.39 3.63
C LEU A 158 -31.99 -26.88 3.25
N GLU A 159 -31.14 -27.71 3.87
CA GLU A 159 -31.14 -29.17 3.67
C GLU A 159 -32.50 -29.81 4.03
N GLU A 160 -33.10 -29.40 5.15
CA GLU A 160 -34.43 -29.83 5.59
C GLU A 160 -35.51 -29.44 4.57
N LEU A 161 -35.53 -28.17 4.11
CA LEU A 161 -36.51 -27.68 3.13
C LEU A 161 -36.31 -28.29 1.72
N ASP A 162 -35.08 -28.49 1.27
CA ASP A 162 -34.80 -29.19 0.01
C ASP A 162 -35.20 -30.67 0.09
N GLY A 163 -35.05 -31.29 1.27
CA GLY A 163 -35.59 -32.61 1.58
C GLY A 163 -37.12 -32.67 1.51
N GLU A 164 -37.82 -31.73 2.14
CA GLU A 164 -39.28 -31.60 2.04
C GLU A 164 -39.75 -31.37 0.59
N LEU A 165 -39.05 -30.51 -0.17
CA LEU A 165 -39.34 -30.26 -1.58
C LEU A 165 -39.06 -31.49 -2.47
N ALA A 166 -38.05 -32.29 -2.15
CA ALA A 166 -37.77 -33.55 -2.84
C ALA A 166 -38.88 -34.59 -2.56
N LEU A 167 -39.34 -34.71 -1.31
CA LEU A 167 -40.47 -35.56 -0.94
C LEU A 167 -41.76 -35.13 -1.65
N GLN A 168 -42.12 -33.84 -1.61
CA GLN A 168 -43.30 -33.32 -2.32
C GLN A 168 -43.25 -33.59 -3.83
N ARG A 169 -42.07 -33.48 -4.46
CA ARG A 169 -41.89 -33.85 -5.88
C ARG A 169 -42.11 -35.35 -6.10
N GLN A 170 -41.59 -36.21 -5.21
CA GLN A 170 -41.77 -37.66 -5.29
C GLN A 170 -43.24 -38.06 -5.08
N GLU A 171 -43.93 -37.48 -4.10
CA GLU A 171 -45.36 -37.69 -3.84
C GLU A 171 -46.21 -37.28 -5.05
N LEU A 172 -45.94 -36.12 -5.65
CA LEU A 172 -46.64 -35.68 -6.87
C LEU A 172 -46.38 -36.61 -8.06
N LEU A 173 -45.16 -37.10 -8.25
CA LEU A 173 -44.83 -38.08 -9.29
C LEU A 173 -45.59 -39.40 -9.08
N LEU A 174 -45.57 -39.95 -7.86
CA LEU A 174 -46.33 -41.16 -7.50
C LEU A 174 -47.86 -40.95 -7.63
N GLU A 175 -48.37 -39.76 -7.31
CA GLU A 175 -49.75 -39.39 -7.59
C GLU A 175 -50.05 -39.40 -9.10
N PHE A 176 -49.21 -38.80 -9.93
CA PHE A 176 -49.36 -38.81 -11.39
C PHE A 176 -49.28 -40.22 -11.97
N GLU A 177 -48.31 -41.04 -11.55
CA GLU A 177 -48.19 -42.44 -11.94
C GLU A 177 -49.44 -43.23 -11.56
N SER A 178 -49.94 -43.10 -10.33
CA SER A 178 -51.16 -43.82 -9.90
C SER A 178 -52.40 -43.36 -10.67
N LYS A 179 -52.50 -42.09 -11.07
CA LYS A 179 -53.60 -41.55 -11.90
C LYS A 179 -53.48 -42.02 -13.35
N MET A 180 -52.25 -42.13 -13.89
CA MET A 180 -51.99 -42.69 -15.21
C MET A 180 -52.29 -44.18 -15.25
N GLN A 181 -51.81 -44.97 -14.30
CA GLN A 181 -52.10 -46.41 -14.18
C GLN A 181 -53.60 -46.70 -14.05
N LYS A 182 -54.35 -45.88 -13.30
CA LYS A 182 -55.83 -45.98 -13.22
C LYS A 182 -56.49 -45.73 -14.56
N ARG A 183 -56.17 -44.63 -15.24
CA ARG A 183 -56.68 -44.33 -16.60
C ARG A 183 -56.30 -45.41 -17.60
N GLU A 184 -55.08 -45.92 -17.55
CA GLU A 184 -54.62 -46.98 -18.43
C GLU A 184 -55.38 -48.29 -18.17
N HIS A 185 -55.63 -48.64 -16.90
CA HIS A 185 -56.47 -49.78 -16.54
C HIS A 185 -57.94 -49.58 -16.97
N GLU A 186 -58.50 -48.38 -16.81
CA GLU A 186 -59.82 -48.01 -17.31
C GLU A 186 -59.91 -48.17 -18.84
N PHE A 187 -58.89 -47.72 -19.59
CA PHE A 187 -58.83 -47.92 -21.05
C PHE A 187 -58.64 -49.38 -21.45
N ARG A 188 -57.83 -50.17 -20.73
CA ARG A 188 -57.72 -51.62 -20.94
C ARG A 188 -59.07 -52.30 -20.73
N LEU A 189 -59.76 -52.02 -19.62
CA LEU A 189 -61.11 -52.55 -19.34
C LEU A 189 -62.15 -52.12 -20.38
N GLN A 190 -62.07 -50.89 -20.88
CA GLN A 190 -62.91 -50.44 -21.99
C GLN A 190 -62.61 -51.23 -23.26
N ALA A 191 -61.34 -51.38 -23.65
CA ALA A 191 -60.92 -52.17 -24.81
C ALA A 191 -61.33 -53.65 -24.68
N ASP A 192 -61.17 -54.25 -23.51
CA ASP A 192 -61.62 -55.61 -23.21
C ASP A 192 -63.14 -55.73 -23.30
N SER A 193 -63.90 -54.75 -22.77
CA SER A 193 -65.37 -54.75 -22.88
C SER A 193 -65.83 -54.61 -24.34
N MET A 194 -65.17 -53.77 -25.13
CA MET A 194 -65.44 -53.60 -26.56
C MET A 194 -65.07 -54.86 -27.35
N SER A 195 -63.94 -55.49 -27.03
CA SER A 195 -63.53 -56.78 -27.61
C SER A 195 -64.57 -57.86 -27.30
N ASN A 196 -65.05 -57.94 -26.06
CA ASN A 196 -66.11 -58.88 -25.67
C ASN A 196 -67.45 -58.60 -26.38
N THR A 197 -67.85 -57.33 -26.59
CA THR A 197 -69.07 -57.04 -27.38
C THR A 197 -68.88 -57.35 -28.86
N VAL A 198 -67.71 -57.07 -29.45
CA VAL A 198 -67.39 -57.46 -30.83
C VAL A 198 -67.41 -58.98 -30.99
N LEU A 199 -66.79 -59.74 -30.08
CA LEU A 199 -66.84 -61.21 -30.07
C LEU A 199 -68.27 -61.73 -29.88
N ALA A 200 -69.08 -61.11 -29.02
CA ALA A 200 -70.49 -61.48 -28.86
C ALA A 200 -71.31 -61.20 -30.13
N HIS A 201 -71.07 -60.08 -30.82
CA HIS A 201 -71.69 -59.77 -32.12
C HIS A 201 -71.22 -60.72 -33.22
N GLU A 202 -69.92 -61.03 -33.30
CA GLU A 202 -69.37 -62.05 -34.20
C GLU A 202 -70.00 -63.41 -33.96
N LEU A 203 -70.12 -63.84 -32.71
CA LEU A 203 -70.76 -65.10 -32.34
C LEU A 203 -72.24 -65.10 -32.70
N LYS A 204 -72.98 -63.99 -32.49
CA LYS A 204 -74.38 -63.90 -32.96
C LYS A 204 -74.48 -63.87 -34.48
N VAL A 205 -73.54 -63.28 -35.22
CA VAL A 205 -73.47 -63.39 -36.70
C VAL A 205 -73.16 -64.83 -37.13
N LYS A 206 -72.23 -65.51 -36.48
CA LYS A 206 -71.91 -66.94 -36.74
C LYS A 206 -73.11 -67.85 -36.43
N VAL A 207 -73.90 -67.52 -35.41
CA VAL A 207 -75.15 -68.22 -35.08
C VAL A 207 -76.27 -67.88 -36.08
N LEU A 208 -76.49 -66.61 -36.42
CA LEU A 208 -77.46 -66.17 -37.44
C LEU A 208 -77.16 -66.79 -38.82
N ASN A 209 -75.89 -66.92 -39.20
CA ASN A 209 -75.51 -67.60 -40.44
C ASN A 209 -75.88 -69.08 -40.40
N LYS A 210 -75.65 -69.78 -39.27
CA LYS A 210 -76.10 -71.17 -39.09
C LYS A 210 -77.63 -71.31 -39.04
N GLU A 211 -78.33 -70.35 -38.44
CA GLU A 211 -79.80 -70.25 -38.47
C GLU A 211 -80.30 -70.07 -39.91
N LEU A 212 -79.65 -69.22 -40.72
CA LEU A 212 -79.95 -69.02 -42.15
C LEU A 212 -79.59 -70.23 -43.02
N GLU A 213 -78.49 -70.93 -42.73
CA GLU A 213 -78.12 -72.19 -43.39
C GLU A 213 -79.13 -73.30 -43.09
N ALA A 214 -79.54 -73.43 -41.82
CA ALA A 214 -80.59 -74.36 -41.40
C ALA A 214 -81.95 -74.01 -42.02
N LEU A 215 -82.32 -72.73 -42.11
CA LEU A 215 -83.54 -72.29 -42.80
C LEU A 215 -83.49 -72.54 -44.31
N LYS A 216 -82.32 -72.38 -44.96
CA LYS A 216 -82.14 -72.75 -46.37
C LYS A 216 -82.23 -74.27 -46.58
N ALA A 217 -81.66 -75.07 -45.68
CA ALA A 217 -81.75 -76.53 -45.73
C ALA A 217 -83.19 -77.03 -45.47
N ALA A 218 -83.88 -76.46 -44.49
CA ALA A 218 -85.30 -76.73 -44.24
C ALA A 218 -86.19 -76.26 -45.40
N GLY A 219 -85.86 -75.14 -46.04
CA GLY A 219 -86.50 -74.66 -47.26
C GLY A 219 -86.30 -75.62 -48.43
N ALA A 220 -85.08 -76.13 -48.63
CA ALA A 220 -84.78 -77.16 -49.63
C ALA A 220 -85.58 -78.45 -49.37
N GLN A 221 -85.57 -78.95 -48.12
CA GLN A 221 -86.38 -80.11 -47.71
C GLN A 221 -87.89 -79.86 -47.89
N ALA A 222 -88.38 -78.64 -47.62
CA ALA A 222 -89.76 -78.26 -47.89
C ALA A 222 -90.07 -78.26 -49.39
N THR A 223 -89.17 -77.79 -50.25
CA THR A 223 -89.33 -77.88 -51.72
C THR A 223 -89.23 -79.32 -52.24
N GLU A 224 -88.39 -80.18 -51.66
CA GLU A 224 -88.38 -81.61 -52.00
C GLU A 224 -89.67 -82.31 -51.54
N CYS A 225 -90.20 -81.96 -50.37
CA CYS A 225 -91.47 -82.50 -49.88
C CYS A 225 -92.67 -81.97 -50.67
N LEU A 226 -92.61 -80.71 -51.14
CA LEU A 226 -93.53 -80.17 -52.14
C LEU A 226 -93.44 -80.98 -53.43
N GLN A 227 -92.24 -81.17 -54.00
CA GLN A 227 -92.03 -81.98 -55.20
C GLN A 227 -92.51 -83.43 -55.05
N ARG A 228 -92.30 -84.06 -53.90
CA ARG A 228 -92.85 -85.40 -53.58
C ARG A 228 -94.38 -85.39 -53.54
N ALA A 229 -94.99 -84.35 -52.98
CA ALA A 229 -96.44 -84.16 -52.97
C ALA A 229 -96.99 -83.79 -54.37
N GLU A 230 -96.24 -83.05 -55.19
CA GLU A 230 -96.54 -82.75 -56.59
C GLU A 230 -96.46 -84.01 -57.45
N THR A 231 -95.47 -84.89 -57.25
CA THR A 231 -95.44 -86.21 -57.91
C THR A 231 -96.56 -87.13 -57.42
N ALA A 232 -96.91 -87.10 -56.13
CA ALA A 232 -98.05 -87.87 -55.61
C ALA A 232 -99.41 -87.32 -56.12
N ASN A 233 -99.53 -86.00 -56.28
CA ASN A 233 -100.66 -85.39 -56.97
C ASN A 233 -100.65 -85.74 -58.45
N ALA A 234 -99.50 -85.74 -59.14
CA ALA A 234 -99.41 -86.19 -60.54
C ALA A 234 -99.79 -87.67 -60.70
N GLU A 235 -99.49 -88.52 -59.71
CA GLU A 235 -99.99 -89.90 -59.67
C GLU A 235 -101.50 -90.01 -59.40
N LEU A 236 -102.08 -89.12 -58.59
CA LEU A 236 -103.52 -89.08 -58.32
C LEU A 236 -104.29 -88.47 -59.50
N GLU A 237 -103.72 -87.45 -60.14
CA GLU A 237 -104.12 -86.93 -61.44
C GLU A 237 -103.96 -87.99 -62.51
N GLN A 238 -102.93 -88.85 -62.47
CA GLN A 238 -102.81 -89.97 -63.41
C GLN A 238 -103.90 -91.02 -63.15
N LYS A 239 -104.24 -91.33 -61.90
CA LYS A 239 -105.37 -92.23 -61.57
C LYS A 239 -106.73 -91.62 -61.93
N LEU A 240 -106.88 -90.28 -61.85
CA LEU A 240 -108.02 -89.54 -62.41
C LEU A 240 -107.98 -89.51 -63.94
N GLN A 241 -106.79 -89.47 -64.55
CA GLN A 241 -106.61 -89.58 -65.99
C GLN A 241 -106.99 -90.97 -66.46
N ASP A 242 -106.62 -92.05 -65.76
CA ASP A 242 -107.06 -93.42 -66.04
C ASP A 242 -108.59 -93.56 -65.98
N ARG A 243 -109.23 -92.96 -64.96
CA ARG A 243 -110.70 -92.87 -64.89
C ARG A 243 -111.31 -91.97 -65.97
N THR A 244 -110.59 -90.98 -66.46
CA THR A 244 -111.00 -90.24 -67.67
C THR A 244 -110.52 -90.87 -68.97
N TRP A 245 -109.68 -91.91 -68.96
CA TRP A 245 -109.32 -92.75 -70.11
C TRP A 245 -110.40 -93.82 -70.31
N GLU A 246 -110.90 -94.43 -69.23
CA GLU A 246 -112.14 -95.24 -69.28
C GLU A 246 -113.34 -94.43 -69.82
N LEU A 247 -113.42 -93.12 -69.51
CA LEU A 247 -114.40 -92.22 -70.11
C LEU A 247 -114.00 -91.79 -71.54
N ARG A 248 -112.72 -91.56 -71.83
CA ARG A 248 -112.23 -91.20 -73.17
C ARG A 248 -112.21 -92.37 -74.15
N ASP A 249 -112.30 -93.63 -73.75
CA ASP A 249 -112.58 -94.71 -74.70
C ASP A 249 -114.03 -94.61 -75.23
N LEU A 250 -114.95 -94.12 -74.41
CA LEU A 250 -116.29 -93.69 -74.84
C LEU A 250 -116.25 -92.35 -75.63
N GLU A 251 -115.12 -91.64 -75.64
CA GLU A 251 -114.89 -90.44 -76.45
C GLU A 251 -113.98 -90.68 -77.67
N ALA A 252 -113.20 -91.75 -77.74
CA ALA A 252 -112.31 -92.09 -78.85
C ALA A 252 -113.11 -92.56 -80.08
N VAL A 253 -114.30 -93.13 -79.83
CA VAL A 253 -115.36 -93.34 -80.83
C VAL A 253 -115.81 -92.00 -81.47
N LYS A 254 -115.64 -90.87 -80.76
CA LYS A 254 -115.84 -89.50 -81.27
C LYS A 254 -114.54 -88.95 -81.87
N ASP A 255 -113.39 -89.12 -81.21
CA ASP A 255 -112.10 -88.52 -81.57
C ASP A 255 -111.38 -89.17 -82.76
N ALA A 256 -111.95 -90.25 -83.32
CA ALA A 256 -111.76 -90.60 -84.73
C ALA A 256 -112.03 -89.41 -85.69
N ARG A 257 -112.71 -88.35 -85.22
CA ARG A 257 -112.94 -87.06 -85.87
C ARG A 257 -111.80 -86.03 -85.71
N ILE A 258 -110.88 -86.21 -84.75
CA ILE A 258 -109.85 -85.22 -84.39
C ILE A 258 -108.48 -85.53 -85.04
N LYS A 259 -108.27 -86.78 -85.48
CA LYS A 259 -107.06 -87.25 -86.15
C LYS A 259 -106.56 -86.37 -87.31
N ASP A 260 -107.46 -85.67 -88.00
CA ASP A 260 -107.15 -84.71 -89.07
C ASP A 260 -106.32 -83.48 -88.61
N LEU A 261 -106.19 -83.24 -87.29
CA LEU A 261 -105.39 -82.13 -86.74
C LEU A 261 -103.95 -82.54 -86.38
N GLU A 262 -103.69 -83.82 -86.10
CA GLU A 262 -102.43 -84.30 -85.49
C GLU A 262 -101.24 -84.26 -86.46
N ASP A 263 -101.49 -84.43 -87.77
CA ASP A 263 -100.46 -84.35 -88.82
C ASP A 263 -99.82 -82.95 -88.92
N THR A 264 -100.51 -81.89 -88.49
CA THR A 264 -99.96 -80.53 -88.54
C THR A 264 -98.88 -80.28 -87.48
N LEU A 265 -99.05 -80.85 -86.28
CA LEU A 265 -98.23 -80.62 -85.10
C LEU A 265 -96.79 -81.17 -85.24
N HIS A 266 -96.64 -82.28 -85.96
CA HIS A 266 -95.36 -82.99 -86.11
C HIS A 266 -94.28 -82.15 -86.81
N SER A 267 -94.68 -81.21 -87.67
CA SER A 267 -93.75 -80.31 -88.37
C SER A 267 -93.00 -79.34 -87.43
N VAL A 268 -93.65 -78.92 -86.35
CA VAL A 268 -93.12 -77.90 -85.40
C VAL A 268 -92.19 -78.52 -84.36
N GLN A 269 -92.29 -79.82 -84.10
CA GLN A 269 -91.47 -80.50 -83.07
C GLN A 269 -90.00 -80.71 -83.50
N LEU A 270 -89.68 -80.60 -84.80
CA LEU A 270 -88.32 -80.85 -85.32
C LEU A 270 -87.38 -79.63 -85.24
N SER A 271 -87.93 -78.40 -85.17
CA SER A 271 -87.13 -77.18 -85.03
C SER A 271 -86.62 -77.01 -83.59
N ARG A 272 -87.53 -77.12 -82.61
CA ARG A 272 -87.27 -76.91 -81.17
C ARG A 272 -86.03 -77.63 -80.64
N LYS A 273 -85.82 -78.91 -81.02
CA LYS A 273 -84.70 -79.74 -80.53
C LYS A 273 -83.31 -79.17 -80.84
N LYS A 274 -83.18 -78.31 -81.87
CA LYS A 274 -81.88 -77.70 -82.26
C LYS A 274 -81.51 -76.49 -81.41
N GLU A 275 -82.49 -75.85 -80.76
CA GLU A 275 -82.27 -74.68 -79.92
C GLU A 275 -81.82 -75.09 -78.51
N GLU A 276 -82.35 -76.22 -78.02
CA GLU A 276 -82.02 -76.84 -76.73
C GLU A 276 -80.52 -77.22 -76.65
N GLU A 277 -79.91 -77.77 -77.72
CA GLU A 277 -78.46 -78.05 -77.77
C GLU A 277 -77.56 -76.79 -77.73
N MET A 278 -78.03 -75.68 -78.31
CA MET A 278 -77.27 -74.43 -78.37
C MET A 278 -77.34 -73.60 -77.09
N PHE A 279 -78.23 -73.97 -76.16
CA PHE A 279 -78.31 -73.41 -74.82
C PHE A 279 -77.22 -73.99 -73.91
N ASN A 280 -77.07 -75.32 -73.91
CA ASN A 280 -76.13 -76.04 -73.01
C ASN A 280 -74.67 -75.57 -73.18
N ARG A 281 -74.19 -75.46 -74.43
CA ARG A 281 -72.79 -75.04 -74.72
C ARG A 281 -72.42 -73.67 -74.12
N LYS A 282 -73.40 -72.76 -73.98
CA LYS A 282 -73.17 -71.41 -73.43
C LYS A 282 -72.99 -71.41 -71.91
N HIS A 283 -73.55 -72.39 -71.21
CA HIS A 283 -73.37 -72.51 -69.77
C HIS A 283 -71.95 -72.98 -69.41
N GLU A 284 -71.39 -73.91 -70.17
CA GLU A 284 -70.02 -74.43 -69.99
C GLU A 284 -68.96 -73.32 -70.14
N GLU A 285 -69.16 -72.38 -71.08
CA GLU A 285 -68.26 -71.25 -71.31
C GLU A 285 -68.23 -70.24 -70.14
N LEU A 286 -69.39 -69.98 -69.52
CA LEU A 286 -69.49 -69.10 -68.34
C LEU A 286 -68.76 -69.72 -67.13
N ASP A 287 -68.91 -71.03 -66.96
CA ASP A 287 -68.30 -71.81 -65.89
C ASP A 287 -66.76 -71.82 -65.99
N ARG A 288 -66.20 -71.85 -67.20
CA ARG A 288 -64.75 -71.68 -67.43
C ARG A 288 -64.28 -70.28 -67.01
N LEU A 289 -64.99 -69.24 -67.45
CA LEU A 289 -64.62 -67.85 -67.18
C LEU A 289 -64.60 -67.51 -65.68
N ALA A 290 -65.51 -68.08 -64.88
CA ALA A 290 -65.52 -67.88 -63.43
C ALA A 290 -64.20 -68.32 -62.77
N ARG A 291 -63.77 -69.55 -63.04
CA ARG A 291 -62.56 -70.18 -62.47
C ARG A 291 -61.29 -69.40 -62.82
N GLU A 292 -61.24 -68.80 -64.01
CA GLU A 292 -60.12 -67.95 -64.45
C GLU A 292 -60.02 -66.64 -63.65
N ARG A 293 -61.14 -66.06 -63.20
CA ARG A 293 -61.11 -64.87 -62.34
C ARG A 293 -60.62 -65.20 -60.92
N ASP A 294 -61.04 -66.33 -60.38
CA ASP A 294 -60.60 -66.79 -59.05
C ASP A 294 -59.10 -67.08 -59.02
N ALA A 295 -58.56 -67.75 -60.06
CA ALA A 295 -57.12 -67.98 -60.21
C ALA A 295 -56.32 -66.67 -60.24
N VAL A 296 -56.79 -65.65 -60.97
CA VAL A 296 -56.16 -64.31 -61.00
C VAL A 296 -56.24 -63.62 -59.64
N LEU A 297 -57.37 -63.73 -58.92
CA LEU A 297 -57.52 -63.16 -57.57
C LEU A 297 -56.59 -63.81 -56.54
N VAL A 298 -56.32 -65.12 -56.66
CA VAL A 298 -55.33 -65.81 -55.81
C VAL A 298 -53.91 -65.32 -56.12
N ALA A 299 -53.54 -65.19 -57.39
CA ALA A 299 -52.22 -64.70 -57.78
C ALA A 299 -51.95 -63.26 -57.30
N VAL A 300 -52.93 -62.35 -57.42
CA VAL A 300 -52.84 -60.96 -56.93
C VAL A 300 -52.71 -60.91 -55.41
N LYS A 301 -53.42 -61.78 -54.67
CA LYS A 301 -53.28 -61.88 -53.20
C LYS A 301 -51.90 -62.37 -52.79
N GLY A 302 -51.33 -63.36 -53.49
CA GLY A 302 -49.97 -63.84 -53.25
C GLY A 302 -48.94 -62.72 -53.38
N ALA A 303 -48.94 -62.02 -54.53
CA ALA A 303 -48.03 -60.91 -54.78
C ALA A 303 -48.13 -59.77 -53.75
N HIS A 304 -49.33 -59.48 -53.22
CA HIS A 304 -49.49 -58.49 -52.15
C HIS A 304 -48.98 -58.97 -50.79
N VAL A 305 -49.08 -60.26 -50.47
CA VAL A 305 -48.48 -60.81 -49.22
C VAL A 305 -46.96 -60.77 -49.30
N GLU A 306 -46.37 -61.15 -50.43
CA GLU A 306 -44.93 -61.03 -50.68
C GLU A 306 -44.46 -59.56 -50.63
N GLN A 307 -45.24 -58.64 -51.18
CA GLN A 307 -44.97 -57.20 -51.11
C GLN A 307 -44.99 -56.67 -49.66
N LEU A 308 -45.97 -57.11 -48.85
CA LEU A 308 -46.07 -56.73 -47.44
C LEU A 308 -44.88 -57.26 -46.63
N GLN A 309 -44.55 -58.54 -46.79
CA GLN A 309 -43.37 -59.16 -46.16
C GLN A 309 -42.07 -58.44 -46.56
N ALA A 310 -41.95 -58.03 -47.82
CA ALA A 310 -40.81 -57.24 -48.30
C ALA A 310 -40.77 -55.80 -47.78
N SER A 311 -41.91 -55.18 -47.42
CA SER A 311 -41.91 -53.90 -46.70
C SER A 311 -41.61 -54.07 -45.21
N ASP A 312 -42.14 -55.10 -44.57
CA ASP A 312 -41.93 -55.36 -43.13
C ASP A 312 -40.46 -55.69 -42.85
N ALA A 313 -39.82 -56.49 -43.71
CA ALA A 313 -38.38 -56.75 -43.64
C ALA A 313 -37.56 -55.44 -43.74
N ARG A 314 -37.90 -54.54 -44.67
CA ARG A 314 -37.23 -53.23 -44.80
C ARG A 314 -37.45 -52.33 -43.60
N VAL A 315 -38.63 -52.38 -42.96
CA VAL A 315 -38.89 -51.65 -41.71
C VAL A 315 -38.00 -52.19 -40.58
N GLN A 316 -37.84 -53.51 -40.47
CA GLN A 316 -36.94 -54.13 -39.47
C GLN A 316 -35.46 -53.82 -39.74
N GLU A 317 -35.02 -53.86 -41.01
CA GLU A 317 -33.67 -53.43 -41.42
C GLU A 317 -33.42 -51.97 -41.03
N LEU A 318 -34.37 -51.06 -41.33
CA LEU A 318 -34.26 -49.65 -40.98
C LEU A 318 -34.29 -49.42 -39.46
N GLN A 319 -35.09 -50.17 -38.71
CA GLN A 319 -35.10 -50.13 -37.24
C GLN A 319 -33.75 -50.54 -36.66
N ALA A 320 -33.19 -51.68 -37.09
CA ALA A 320 -31.86 -52.13 -36.66
C ALA A 320 -30.74 -51.14 -37.07
N HIS A 321 -30.87 -50.46 -38.21
CA HIS A 321 -29.97 -49.37 -38.59
C HIS A 321 -30.11 -48.14 -37.69
N CYS A 322 -31.33 -47.73 -37.33
CA CYS A 322 -31.57 -46.64 -36.37
C CYS A 322 -31.01 -46.97 -34.98
N GLU A 323 -31.27 -48.15 -34.44
CA GLU A 323 -30.73 -48.61 -33.14
C GLU A 323 -29.20 -48.61 -33.13
N ASN A 324 -28.56 -49.07 -34.20
CA ASN A 324 -27.11 -49.06 -34.35
C ASN A 324 -26.56 -47.62 -34.41
N LEU A 325 -27.23 -46.71 -35.12
CA LEU A 325 -26.87 -45.29 -35.16
C LEU A 325 -27.05 -44.60 -33.79
N GLU A 326 -28.12 -44.90 -33.04
CA GLU A 326 -28.27 -44.42 -31.66
C GLU A 326 -27.16 -44.92 -30.73
N VAL A 327 -26.78 -46.20 -30.84
CA VAL A 327 -25.68 -46.77 -30.05
C VAL A 327 -24.33 -46.16 -30.43
N GLN A 328 -24.10 -45.86 -31.70
CA GLN A 328 -22.91 -45.13 -32.16
C GLN A 328 -22.91 -43.67 -31.65
N LEU A 329 -24.05 -42.98 -31.71
CA LEU A 329 -24.20 -41.62 -31.21
C LEU A 329 -23.95 -41.55 -29.70
N ARG A 330 -24.59 -42.40 -28.89
CA ARG A 330 -24.37 -42.49 -27.44
C ARG A 330 -22.91 -42.80 -27.08
N ARG A 331 -22.22 -43.63 -27.87
CA ARG A 331 -20.78 -43.91 -27.69
C ARG A 331 -19.91 -42.69 -28.04
N ALA A 332 -20.25 -41.95 -29.09
CA ALA A 332 -19.56 -40.72 -29.46
C ALA A 332 -19.77 -39.60 -28.43
N GLU A 333 -20.99 -39.45 -27.90
CA GLU A 333 -21.32 -38.52 -26.82
C GLU A 333 -20.53 -38.85 -25.54
N TRP A 334 -20.45 -40.12 -25.14
CA TRP A 334 -19.63 -40.54 -24.01
C TRP A 334 -18.15 -40.27 -24.23
N ALA A 335 -17.59 -40.66 -25.38
CA ALA A 335 -16.19 -40.37 -25.71
C ALA A 335 -15.90 -38.87 -25.76
N GLN A 336 -16.85 -38.04 -26.23
CA GLN A 336 -16.75 -36.59 -26.21
C GLN A 336 -16.83 -36.02 -24.78
N ALA A 337 -17.68 -36.57 -23.91
CA ALA A 337 -17.80 -36.16 -22.52
C ALA A 337 -16.56 -36.54 -21.70
N ASP A 338 -15.98 -37.71 -21.92
CA ASP A 338 -14.72 -38.12 -21.27
C ASP A 338 -13.54 -37.29 -21.79
N ALA A 339 -13.44 -37.07 -23.11
CA ALA A 339 -12.47 -36.16 -23.70
C ALA A 339 -12.74 -34.66 -23.41
N ALA A 340 -13.85 -34.32 -22.75
CA ALA A 340 -14.09 -33.00 -22.16
C ALA A 340 -13.54 -32.97 -20.73
N LYS A 341 -13.89 -33.96 -19.88
CA LYS A 341 -13.33 -34.12 -18.51
C LYS A 341 -11.79 -34.14 -18.52
N GLU A 342 -11.16 -34.80 -19.49
CA GLU A 342 -9.70 -34.79 -19.66
C GLU A 342 -9.16 -33.39 -19.95
N LYS A 343 -9.85 -32.59 -20.78
CA LYS A 343 -9.45 -31.21 -21.08
C LYS A 343 -9.68 -30.29 -19.88
N ASP A 344 -10.78 -30.45 -19.17
CA ASP A 344 -11.07 -29.69 -17.95
C ASP A 344 -10.01 -30.00 -16.88
N ALA A 345 -9.63 -31.27 -16.68
CA ALA A 345 -8.54 -31.66 -15.80
C ALA A 345 -7.15 -31.15 -16.23
N ILE A 346 -6.91 -30.95 -17.53
CA ILE A 346 -5.71 -30.27 -18.05
C ILE A 346 -5.79 -28.76 -17.78
N ILE A 347 -6.95 -28.14 -17.99
CA ILE A 347 -7.20 -26.72 -17.72
C ILE A 347 -7.01 -26.41 -16.23
N ASP A 348 -7.46 -27.28 -15.33
CA ASP A 348 -7.28 -27.13 -13.88
C ASP A 348 -5.81 -27.29 -13.48
N ARG A 349 -5.07 -28.26 -14.02
CA ARG A 349 -3.61 -28.33 -13.82
C ARG A 349 -2.90 -27.06 -14.31
N LEU A 350 -3.29 -26.52 -15.46
CA LEU A 350 -2.73 -25.27 -15.98
C LEU A 350 -3.13 -24.05 -15.14
N ARG A 351 -4.31 -24.06 -14.49
CA ARG A 351 -4.72 -23.04 -13.51
C ARG A 351 -3.87 -23.14 -12.24
N ASP A 352 -3.64 -24.34 -11.73
CA ASP A 352 -2.80 -24.60 -10.55
C ASP A 352 -1.32 -24.25 -10.81
N GLU A 353 -0.77 -24.65 -11.96
CA GLU A 353 0.57 -24.25 -12.40
C GLU A 353 0.69 -22.73 -12.54
N ALA A 354 -0.30 -22.06 -13.14
CA ALA A 354 -0.32 -20.60 -13.23
C ALA A 354 -0.51 -19.90 -11.86
N ALA A 355 -1.22 -20.53 -10.92
CA ALA A 355 -1.36 -20.03 -9.55
C ALA A 355 -0.07 -20.20 -8.75
N ALA A 356 0.60 -21.35 -8.87
CA ALA A 356 1.91 -21.61 -8.26
C ALA A 356 2.99 -20.69 -8.85
N GLN A 357 2.98 -20.44 -10.16
CA GLN A 357 3.85 -19.44 -10.80
C GLN A 357 3.55 -18.03 -10.30
N LYS A 358 2.28 -17.62 -10.17
CA LYS A 358 1.94 -16.32 -9.56
C LYS A 358 2.46 -16.22 -8.15
N ALA A 359 2.20 -17.20 -7.28
CA ALA A 359 2.71 -17.21 -5.91
C ALA A 359 4.25 -17.18 -5.85
N SER A 360 4.95 -17.83 -6.79
CA SER A 360 6.42 -17.76 -6.88
C SER A 360 6.92 -16.40 -7.37
N TRP A 361 6.16 -15.70 -8.23
CA TRP A 361 6.43 -14.31 -8.61
C TRP A 361 6.11 -13.33 -7.47
N ASP A 362 4.97 -13.47 -6.78
CA ASP A 362 4.55 -12.61 -5.67
C ASP A 362 5.52 -12.73 -4.49
N THR A 363 6.02 -13.93 -4.20
CA THR A 363 7.08 -14.14 -3.18
C THR A 363 8.43 -13.57 -3.62
N GLN A 364 8.81 -13.66 -4.90
CA GLN A 364 9.99 -12.96 -5.44
C GLN A 364 9.84 -11.44 -5.38
N VAL A 365 8.68 -10.88 -5.74
CA VAL A 365 8.39 -9.44 -5.65
C VAL A 365 8.39 -8.97 -4.19
N ALA A 366 7.85 -9.76 -3.27
CA ALA A 366 7.88 -9.49 -1.83
C ALA A 366 9.30 -9.60 -1.23
N GLN A 367 10.18 -10.44 -1.78
CA GLN A 367 11.59 -10.49 -1.42
C GLN A 367 12.35 -9.28 -1.98
N MET A 368 12.19 -9.00 -3.27
CA MET A 368 12.83 -7.85 -3.92
C MET A 368 12.39 -6.51 -3.30
N SER A 369 11.13 -6.35 -2.89
CA SER A 369 10.67 -5.14 -2.21
C SER A 369 11.25 -5.00 -0.79
N LYS A 370 11.36 -6.10 -0.02
CA LYS A 370 12.10 -6.10 1.25
C LYS A 370 13.57 -5.71 1.07
N GLU A 371 14.22 -6.20 0.02
CA GLU A 371 15.61 -5.85 -0.27
C GLU A 371 15.78 -4.43 -0.82
N VAL A 372 14.81 -3.90 -1.57
CA VAL A 372 14.81 -2.48 -1.97
C VAL A 372 14.66 -1.60 -0.73
N VAL A 373 13.70 -1.90 0.16
CA VAL A 373 13.53 -1.16 1.42
C VAL A 373 14.76 -1.26 2.32
N SER A 374 15.42 -2.43 2.42
CA SER A 374 16.63 -2.54 3.24
C SER A 374 17.84 -1.82 2.61
N ARG A 375 17.97 -1.81 1.29
CA ARG A 375 18.96 -0.99 0.57
C ARG A 375 18.67 0.51 0.70
N ASP A 376 17.40 0.93 0.62
CA ASP A 376 17.00 2.34 0.81
C ASP A 376 17.26 2.81 2.24
N LEU A 377 17.03 1.96 3.26
CA LEU A 377 17.40 2.24 4.65
C LEU A 377 18.92 2.36 4.82
N GLN A 378 19.71 1.47 4.22
CA GLN A 378 21.18 1.58 4.21
C GLN A 378 21.66 2.85 3.51
N VAL A 379 21.02 3.24 2.40
CA VAL A 379 21.31 4.49 1.68
C VAL A 379 20.89 5.71 2.52
N GLN A 380 19.83 5.63 3.33
CA GLN A 380 19.47 6.69 4.28
C GLN A 380 20.51 6.82 5.41
N THR A 381 20.95 5.72 6.03
CA THR A 381 22.01 5.78 7.07
C THR A 381 23.32 6.31 6.51
N LEU A 382 23.72 5.89 5.30
CA LEU A 382 24.91 6.40 4.62
C LEU A 382 24.79 7.90 4.26
N ARG A 383 23.60 8.38 3.87
CA ARG A 383 23.34 9.82 3.66
C ARG A 383 23.41 10.61 4.97
N GLU A 384 22.92 10.08 6.08
CA GLU A 384 23.10 10.72 7.38
C GLU A 384 24.58 10.77 7.79
N GLU A 385 25.34 9.70 7.56
CA GLU A 385 26.79 9.67 7.80
C GLU A 385 27.53 10.66 6.91
N GLU A 386 27.17 10.75 5.63
CA GLU A 386 27.68 11.78 4.71
C GLU A 386 27.39 13.20 5.21
N LEU A 387 26.19 13.46 5.74
CA LEU A 387 25.84 14.75 6.34
C LEU A 387 26.59 15.02 7.65
N LYS A 388 26.78 14.00 8.51
CA LYS A 388 27.59 14.09 9.74
C LYS A 388 29.06 14.39 9.41
N LEU A 389 29.63 13.73 8.40
CA LEU A 389 31.00 13.94 7.90
C LEU A 389 31.14 15.31 7.22
N LYS A 390 30.17 15.76 6.42
CA LYS A 390 30.14 17.12 5.85
C LYS A 390 30.11 18.19 6.95
N ALA A 391 29.33 17.99 8.00
CA ALA A 391 29.29 18.91 9.15
C ALA A 391 30.62 18.91 9.93
N GLN A 392 31.30 17.77 10.07
CA GLN A 392 32.65 17.69 10.64
C GLN A 392 33.68 18.41 9.76
N LEU A 393 33.63 18.22 8.43
CA LEU A 393 34.53 18.88 7.47
C LEU A 393 34.36 20.40 7.47
N VAL A 394 33.12 20.90 7.59
CA VAL A 394 32.88 22.35 7.74
C VAL A 394 33.47 22.88 9.05
N ARG A 395 33.40 22.14 10.15
CA ARG A 395 34.04 22.52 11.44
C ARG A 395 35.56 22.53 11.34
N THR A 396 36.18 21.49 10.79
CA THR A 396 37.64 21.46 10.62
C THR A 396 38.14 22.51 9.63
N GLN A 397 37.36 22.84 8.60
CA GLN A 397 37.62 23.99 7.73
C GLN A 397 37.57 25.32 8.49
N GLN A 398 36.57 25.53 9.35
CA GLN A 398 36.47 26.72 10.21
C GLN A 398 37.64 26.81 11.21
N ASP A 399 38.05 25.69 11.81
CA ASP A 399 39.25 25.62 12.66
C ASP A 399 40.51 25.97 11.88
N VAL A 400 40.70 25.39 10.69
CA VAL A 400 41.83 25.66 9.78
C VAL A 400 41.87 27.14 9.37
N ASP A 401 40.74 27.75 9.04
CA ASP A 401 40.68 29.16 8.66
C ASP A 401 40.90 30.09 9.86
N ARG A 402 40.47 29.72 11.07
CA ARG A 402 40.88 30.40 12.31
C ARG A 402 42.39 30.31 12.52
N TYR A 403 43.01 29.14 12.33
CA TYR A 403 44.46 28.99 12.47
C TYR A 403 45.23 29.78 11.40
N LYS A 404 44.73 29.85 10.16
CA LYS A 404 45.29 30.74 9.12
C LYS A 404 45.23 32.21 9.52
N GLN A 405 44.12 32.68 10.09
CA GLN A 405 43.98 34.06 10.58
C GLN A 405 44.91 34.35 11.76
N GLN A 406 45.03 33.42 12.72
CA GLN A 406 45.97 33.54 13.84
C GLN A 406 47.42 33.59 13.35
N LEU A 407 47.78 32.75 12.37
CA LEU A 407 49.11 32.73 11.75
C LEU A 407 49.38 34.00 10.92
N SER A 408 48.41 34.51 10.16
CA SER A 408 48.61 35.75 9.37
C SER A 408 48.83 36.94 10.29
N GLN A 409 48.07 37.06 11.38
CA GLN A 409 48.30 38.08 12.40
C GLN A 409 49.65 37.89 13.13
N ALA A 410 50.11 36.65 13.34
CA ALA A 410 51.43 36.40 13.93
C ALA A 410 52.56 36.87 12.99
N VAL A 411 52.47 36.53 11.70
CA VAL A 411 53.40 36.98 10.66
C VAL A 411 53.34 38.50 10.46
N GLU A 412 52.18 39.14 10.64
CA GLU A 412 52.06 40.60 10.63
C GLU A 412 52.76 41.25 11.83
N ARG A 413 52.62 40.68 13.03
CA ARG A 413 53.33 41.12 14.25
C ARG A 413 54.84 40.93 14.12
N GLU A 414 55.28 39.78 13.62
CA GLU A 414 56.68 39.48 13.31
C GLU A 414 57.24 40.51 12.32
N ARG A 415 56.55 40.77 11.21
CA ARG A 415 56.92 41.81 10.23
C ARG A 415 56.92 43.24 10.80
N SER A 416 56.13 43.57 11.82
CA SER A 416 56.31 44.86 12.52
C SER A 416 57.61 44.86 13.34
N LEU A 417 57.86 43.80 14.11
CA LEU A 417 59.08 43.68 14.90
C LEU A 417 60.36 43.65 14.04
N GLU A 418 60.34 43.03 12.85
CA GLU A 418 61.43 43.10 11.87
C GLU A 418 61.69 44.55 11.40
N ARG A 419 60.63 45.30 11.07
CA ARG A 419 60.73 46.71 10.66
C ARG A 419 61.26 47.58 11.81
N ASP A 420 60.76 47.37 13.02
CA ASP A 420 61.18 48.10 14.21
C ASP A 420 62.63 47.78 14.58
N GLN A 421 63.06 46.53 14.43
CA GLN A 421 64.46 46.10 14.62
C GLN A 421 65.39 46.74 13.58
N VAL A 422 65.01 46.76 12.30
CA VAL A 422 65.78 47.44 11.25
C VAL A 422 65.83 48.95 11.49
N GLN A 423 64.71 49.57 11.87
CA GLN A 423 64.64 51.00 12.17
C GLN A 423 65.52 51.36 13.39
N LEU A 424 65.48 50.57 14.45
CA LEU A 424 66.35 50.72 15.62
C LEU A 424 67.83 50.54 15.24
N GLY A 425 68.15 49.60 14.35
CA GLY A 425 69.50 49.44 13.80
C GLY A 425 69.98 50.69 13.05
N LEU A 426 69.13 51.25 12.18
CA LEU A 426 69.40 52.50 11.45
C LEU A 426 69.48 53.73 12.37
N ASP A 427 68.71 53.77 13.46
CA ASP A 427 68.77 54.84 14.46
C ASP A 427 70.02 54.75 15.33
N TRP A 428 70.47 53.54 15.70
CA TRP A 428 71.76 53.34 16.36
C TRP A 428 72.93 53.68 15.43
N GLN A 429 72.89 53.25 14.17
CA GLN A 429 73.91 53.63 13.19
C GLN A 429 73.97 55.16 13.03
N ARG A 430 72.82 55.84 12.80
CA ARG A 430 72.78 57.31 12.69
C ARG A 430 73.31 58.04 13.94
N ARG A 431 73.16 57.45 15.13
CA ARG A 431 73.76 57.96 16.38
C ARG A 431 75.28 57.76 16.40
N CYS A 432 75.78 56.57 16.06
CA CYS A 432 77.21 56.29 15.93
C CYS A 432 77.86 57.22 14.90
N ASP A 433 77.31 57.29 13.68
CA ASP A 433 77.74 58.20 12.62
C ASP A 433 77.80 59.66 13.10
N SER A 434 76.92 60.06 14.03
CA SER A 434 76.92 61.43 14.57
C SER A 434 77.96 61.64 15.66
N ILE A 435 78.16 60.67 16.55
CA ILE A 435 79.25 60.72 17.53
C ILE A 435 80.61 60.72 16.82
N GLU A 436 80.75 59.94 15.75
CA GLU A 436 81.93 59.93 14.88
C GLU A 436 82.11 61.27 14.15
N ARG A 437 81.07 61.81 13.49
CA ARG A 437 81.12 63.14 12.87
C ARG A 437 81.48 64.25 13.87
N ASP A 438 80.89 64.24 15.06
CA ASP A 438 81.17 65.21 16.11
C ASP A 438 82.61 65.07 16.64
N GLN A 439 83.14 63.85 16.72
CA GLN A 439 84.51 63.58 17.15
C GLN A 439 85.54 63.93 16.07
N ILE A 440 85.20 63.74 14.79
CA ILE A 440 85.97 64.24 13.64
C ILE A 440 85.99 65.77 13.69
N GLN A 441 84.84 66.44 13.81
CA GLN A 441 84.78 67.90 13.91
C GLN A 441 85.58 68.45 15.11
N LYS A 442 85.54 67.79 16.28
CA LYS A 442 86.35 68.17 17.45
C LYS A 442 87.85 67.99 17.18
N SER A 443 88.26 66.90 16.53
CA SER A 443 89.67 66.66 16.22
C SER A 443 90.18 67.58 15.10
N GLU A 444 89.38 67.85 14.06
CA GLU A 444 89.65 68.86 13.04
C GLU A 444 89.75 70.28 13.63
N ALA A 445 88.84 70.67 14.53
CA ALA A 445 88.89 71.96 15.21
C ALA A 445 90.14 72.10 16.09
N LEU A 446 90.54 71.02 16.79
CA LEU A 446 91.78 70.96 17.55
C LEU A 446 93.02 71.06 16.63
N ILE A 447 93.04 70.32 15.51
CA ILE A 447 94.11 70.38 14.52
C ILE A 447 94.21 71.80 13.95
N GLN A 448 93.11 72.41 13.52
CA GLN A 448 93.08 73.80 13.05
C GLN A 448 93.55 74.79 14.12
N GLY A 449 93.19 74.58 15.39
CA GLY A 449 93.65 75.38 16.52
C GLY A 449 95.16 75.27 16.74
N LEU A 450 95.69 74.05 16.74
CA LEU A 450 97.12 73.77 16.86
C LEU A 450 97.92 74.28 15.64
N THR A 451 97.39 74.16 14.42
CA THR A 451 97.97 74.74 13.22
C THR A 451 98.00 76.27 13.31
N LYS A 452 96.90 76.93 13.68
CA LYS A 452 96.88 78.39 13.89
C LYS A 452 97.86 78.83 14.98
N ALA A 453 97.98 78.09 16.08
CA ALA A 453 98.94 78.38 17.14
C ALA A 453 100.39 78.19 16.67
N ARG A 454 100.70 77.10 15.96
CA ARG A 454 101.99 76.85 15.30
C ARG A 454 102.35 77.99 14.36
N ASP A 455 101.40 78.41 13.52
CA ASP A 455 101.63 79.42 12.49
C ASP A 455 101.78 80.83 13.10
N GLN A 456 101.10 81.12 14.21
CA GLN A 456 101.34 82.34 15.02
C GLN A 456 102.71 82.32 15.71
N VAL A 457 103.17 81.16 16.20
CA VAL A 457 104.53 81.03 16.77
C VAL A 457 105.59 81.12 15.67
N ALA A 458 105.34 80.55 14.48
CA ALA A 458 106.24 80.67 13.33
C ALA A 458 106.30 82.11 12.78
N ALA A 459 105.17 82.83 12.76
CA ALA A 459 105.14 84.25 12.41
C ALA A 459 105.95 85.09 13.42
N LYS A 460 105.73 84.89 14.73
CA LYS A 460 106.53 85.55 15.77
C LYS A 460 108.02 85.18 15.72
N LEU A 461 108.34 83.94 15.37
CA LEU A 461 109.72 83.52 15.13
C LEU A 461 110.31 84.31 13.96
N GLN A 462 109.62 84.39 12.82
CA GLN A 462 110.03 85.19 11.67
C GLN A 462 110.15 86.69 11.98
N GLU A 463 109.26 87.26 12.80
CA GLU A 463 109.38 88.64 13.30
C GLU A 463 110.67 88.80 14.13
N THR A 464 111.00 87.86 15.02
CA THR A 464 112.26 87.91 15.78
C THR A 464 113.51 87.61 14.95
N GLU A 465 113.41 86.78 13.91
CA GLU A 465 114.49 86.51 12.96
C GLU A 465 114.75 87.72 12.06
N GLN A 466 113.71 88.45 11.66
CA GLN A 466 113.82 89.73 10.94
C GLN A 466 114.43 90.81 11.84
N ALA A 467 113.92 90.98 13.07
CA ALA A 467 114.51 91.91 14.04
C ALA A 467 115.98 91.58 14.37
N LEU A 468 116.34 90.29 14.42
CA LEU A 468 117.73 89.85 14.55
C LEU A 468 118.55 90.22 13.31
N GLN A 469 118.04 89.98 12.10
CA GLN A 469 118.71 90.38 10.85
C GLN A 469 118.89 91.90 10.73
N GLU A 470 117.93 92.70 11.21
CA GLU A 470 118.04 94.16 11.29
C GLU A 470 119.12 94.60 12.30
N GLN A 471 119.16 93.99 13.50
CA GLN A 471 120.24 94.23 14.47
C GLN A 471 121.61 93.82 13.90
N ASP A 472 121.68 92.71 13.18
CA ASP A 472 122.90 92.21 12.54
C ASP A 472 123.33 93.11 11.36
N ALA A 473 122.39 93.77 10.68
CA ALA A 473 122.66 94.82 9.69
C ALA A 473 123.16 96.12 10.34
N VAL A 474 122.59 96.54 11.47
CA VAL A 474 123.07 97.69 12.27
C VAL A 474 124.49 97.42 12.79
N LEU A 475 124.78 96.22 13.29
CA LEU A 475 126.13 95.82 13.71
C LEU A 475 127.14 95.90 12.55
N LYS A 476 126.74 95.50 11.34
CA LYS A 476 127.56 95.63 10.12
C LYS A 476 127.77 97.09 9.73
N ALA A 477 126.74 97.94 9.83
CA ALA A 477 126.87 99.38 9.60
C ALA A 477 127.86 100.03 10.58
N VAL A 478 127.73 99.75 11.89
CA VAL A 478 128.64 100.25 12.93
C VAL A 478 130.08 99.76 12.74
N THR A 479 130.31 98.54 12.22
CA THR A 479 131.67 98.13 11.83
C THR A 479 132.20 98.90 10.62
N LEU A 480 131.37 99.22 9.63
CA LEU A 480 131.78 100.02 8.47
C LEU A 480 132.05 101.49 8.83
N GLU A 481 131.32 102.06 9.80
CA GLU A 481 131.60 103.40 10.34
C GLU A 481 132.93 103.43 11.12
N ARG A 482 133.17 102.43 11.99
CA ARG A 482 134.49 102.23 12.64
C ARG A 482 135.62 102.17 11.61
N ASP A 483 135.43 101.38 10.55
CA ASP A 483 136.50 101.14 9.57
C ASP A 483 136.74 102.36 8.68
N LYS A 484 135.70 103.12 8.30
CA LYS A 484 135.85 104.44 7.65
C LYS A 484 136.58 105.45 8.54
N ALA A 485 136.22 105.55 9.82
CA ALA A 485 136.91 106.43 10.76
C ALA A 485 138.40 106.04 10.92
N MET A 486 138.72 104.75 10.87
CA MET A 486 140.11 104.27 10.83
C MET A 486 140.82 104.52 9.49
N GLU A 487 140.11 104.81 8.40
CA GLU A 487 140.69 105.19 7.10
C GLU A 487 140.89 106.70 6.97
N GLU A 488 139.96 107.52 7.44
CA GLU A 488 140.12 108.99 7.51
C GLU A 488 141.26 109.41 8.46
N LEU A 489 141.54 108.61 9.51
CA LEU A 489 142.69 108.81 10.38
C LEU A 489 144.04 108.39 9.72
N ARG A 490 144.04 107.62 8.63
CA ARG A 490 145.27 107.22 7.91
C ARG A 490 145.78 108.31 6.95
N THR A 491 144.92 109.25 6.51
CA THR A 491 145.28 110.22 5.45
C THR A 491 145.95 111.50 5.96
N HIS A 492 145.96 111.78 7.28
CA HIS A 492 146.35 113.10 7.80
C HIS A 492 147.57 113.16 8.76
N GLY A 493 148.36 112.08 8.84
CA GLY A 493 149.81 112.19 9.03
C GLY A 493 150.36 112.79 10.33
N LEU A 494 150.07 112.20 11.49
CA LEU A 494 150.88 112.35 12.70
C LEU A 494 151.43 110.99 13.16
N PHE A 495 152.74 110.92 13.35
CA PHE A 495 153.52 109.74 13.77
C PHE A 495 153.93 109.87 15.26
N PRO A 496 154.07 108.76 16.02
CA PRO A 496 155.36 108.06 15.99
C PRO A 496 155.34 106.52 16.15
N ARG A 497 156.39 105.92 15.58
CA ARG A 497 157.02 104.61 15.88
C ARG A 497 156.67 103.95 17.23
N GLN A 498 155.97 102.80 17.18
CA GLN A 498 156.21 101.65 18.08
C GLN A 498 155.57 100.36 17.52
N GLU A 499 155.96 99.21 18.08
CA GLU A 499 155.22 97.94 18.02
C GLU A 499 153.95 98.06 18.93
N PRO A 500 152.87 97.24 18.85
CA PRO A 500 152.63 96.04 18.01
C PRO A 500 151.17 95.94 17.42
N GLN A 501 150.83 94.77 16.83
CA GLN A 501 149.55 94.00 16.94
C GLN A 501 148.12 94.58 16.72
N MET A 502 147.27 93.70 16.14
CA MET A 502 145.77 93.66 16.15
C MET A 502 145.01 94.72 15.29
N PRO A 503 143.75 94.46 14.83
CA PRO A 503 142.52 94.11 15.58
C PRO A 503 142.09 92.63 15.47
N LEU A 504 141.26 92.01 16.32
CA LEU A 504 140.44 92.37 17.51
C LEU A 504 138.99 92.88 17.31
N LYS A 505 138.04 91.96 17.55
CA LYS A 505 136.84 92.13 18.40
C LYS A 505 136.76 90.87 19.30
N GLN A 506 136.99 90.99 20.61
CA GLN A 506 135.99 91.21 21.69
C GLN A 506 135.23 89.90 22.03
N GLN A 507 135.50 89.26 23.18
CA GLN A 507 135.03 89.56 24.57
C GLN A 507 133.55 89.18 24.76
N LYS A 508 133.08 88.39 25.75
CA LYS A 508 133.52 87.92 27.10
C LYS A 508 132.77 88.60 28.27
N GLU A 509 131.67 87.96 28.68
CA GLU A 509 130.97 88.04 29.98
C GLU A 509 130.35 86.63 30.21
N GLU A 510 130.34 85.98 31.38
CA GLU A 510 130.81 86.29 32.74
C GLU A 510 129.89 87.15 33.64
N VAL A 511 128.65 86.67 33.84
CA VAL A 511 127.74 87.05 34.95
C VAL A 511 127.32 85.75 35.65
N SER A 512 127.79 85.46 36.88
CA SER A 512 127.13 85.75 38.16
C SER A 512 125.74 85.09 38.33
N LYS A 513 125.32 84.52 39.47
CA LYS A 513 125.87 84.12 40.77
C LYS A 513 124.64 83.80 41.66
N ASP A 514 124.84 83.04 42.72
CA ASP A 514 124.01 82.96 43.95
C ASP A 514 122.55 82.43 43.88
N PHE A 515 122.25 81.44 44.73
CA PHE A 515 120.90 80.98 45.08
C PHE A 515 120.21 81.97 46.04
N PRO A 516 118.89 81.80 46.30
CA PRO A 516 118.55 81.40 47.67
C PRO A 516 117.47 80.31 47.78
N SER A 517 117.84 79.22 48.46
CA SER A 517 117.00 78.05 48.77
C SER A 517 115.97 78.29 49.89
N ARG A 518 115.23 79.41 49.87
CA ARG A 518 114.17 79.72 50.85
C ARG A 518 112.75 79.65 50.30
N GLU A 519 112.51 80.12 49.08
CA GLU A 519 111.16 80.08 48.48
C GLU A 519 110.65 78.64 48.32
N ILE A 520 111.53 77.73 47.90
CA ILE A 520 111.21 76.30 47.71
C ILE A 520 110.87 75.62 49.04
N GLN A 521 111.60 75.93 50.12
CA GLN A 521 111.33 75.38 51.45
C GLN A 521 109.98 75.88 51.99
N ARG A 522 109.70 77.18 51.83
CA ARG A 522 108.40 77.80 52.19
C ARG A 522 107.23 77.19 51.42
N LEU A 523 107.40 76.92 50.12
CA LEU A 523 106.39 76.24 49.29
C LEU A 523 106.22 74.76 49.66
N GLN A 524 107.25 74.09 50.18
CA GLN A 524 107.17 72.73 50.71
C GLN A 524 106.43 72.70 52.06
N GLU A 525 106.69 73.65 52.96
CA GLU A 525 105.97 73.81 54.23
C GLU A 525 104.49 74.19 54.02
N GLN A 526 104.19 75.03 53.02
CA GLN A 526 102.81 75.28 52.60
C GLN A 526 102.15 74.02 52.00
N ASN A 527 102.90 73.18 51.28
CA ASN A 527 102.38 71.90 50.77
C ASN A 527 102.14 70.86 51.87
N THR A 528 102.96 70.78 52.92
CA THR A 528 102.67 69.90 54.07
C THR A 528 101.50 70.43 54.89
N SER A 529 101.39 71.75 55.07
CA SER A 529 100.21 72.38 55.68
C SER A 529 98.92 72.08 54.90
N LEU A 530 98.92 72.22 53.57
CA LEU A 530 97.78 71.88 52.72
C LEU A 530 97.46 70.37 52.73
N ARG A 531 98.45 69.48 52.80
CA ARG A 531 98.22 68.03 52.97
C ARG A 531 97.64 67.68 54.33
N ASN A 532 98.01 68.42 55.37
CA ASN A 532 97.40 68.30 56.70
C ASN A 532 95.95 68.81 56.70
N ALA A 533 95.66 69.91 56.01
CA ALA A 533 94.28 70.37 55.80
C ALA A 533 93.43 69.36 54.99
N ILE A 534 93.98 68.75 53.93
CA ILE A 534 93.28 67.73 53.14
C ILE A 534 93.04 66.45 53.95
N THR A 535 93.94 66.06 54.85
CA THR A 535 93.69 64.92 55.75
C THR A 535 92.75 65.26 56.89
N GLN A 536 92.70 66.52 57.35
CA GLN A 536 91.67 67.03 58.25
C GLN A 536 90.28 66.97 57.59
N MET A 537 90.13 67.52 56.38
CA MET A 537 88.88 67.48 55.60
C MET A 537 88.42 66.05 55.26
N ARG A 538 89.35 65.10 55.10
CA ARG A 538 88.99 63.67 54.95
C ARG A 538 88.40 63.09 56.24
N ARG A 539 89.02 63.36 57.41
CA ARG A 539 88.45 62.94 58.70
C ARG A 539 87.08 63.58 58.95
N GLU A 540 86.88 64.83 58.53
CA GLU A 540 85.60 65.53 58.64
C GLU A 540 84.53 64.94 57.71
N MET A 541 84.89 64.48 56.50
CA MET A 541 83.97 63.69 55.67
C MET A 541 83.72 62.28 56.22
N GLU A 542 84.70 61.63 56.84
CA GLU A 542 84.53 60.31 57.49
C GLU A 542 83.64 60.39 58.74
N THR A 543 83.76 61.44 59.57
CA THR A 543 82.86 61.63 60.73
C THR A 543 81.46 62.06 60.35
N LEU A 544 81.27 62.73 59.20
CA LEU A 544 79.95 62.94 58.59
C LEU A 544 79.38 61.65 57.99
N SER A 545 80.22 60.77 57.42
CA SER A 545 79.79 59.48 56.87
C SER A 545 79.30 58.48 57.94
N ASN A 546 79.67 58.69 59.20
CA ASN A 546 79.35 57.78 60.32
C ASN A 546 78.05 58.13 61.08
N GLN A 547 77.21 59.03 60.56
CA GLN A 547 75.95 59.46 61.21
C GLN A 547 74.66 59.18 60.40
N MET A 548 74.65 58.12 59.58
CA MET A 548 73.42 57.58 58.97
C MET A 548 73.40 56.03 58.95
N PRO A 549 72.36 55.38 59.54
CA PRO A 549 72.09 53.96 59.32
C PRO A 549 71.54 53.67 57.90
N PRO A 550 71.71 52.44 57.37
CA PRO A 550 71.26 52.04 56.03
C PRO A 550 69.81 51.49 56.03
N PRO A 551 69.26 51.06 54.87
CA PRO A 551 69.38 49.63 54.58
C PRO A 551 69.55 49.22 53.10
N ALA A 552 70.09 48.00 52.94
CA ALA A 552 69.82 47.03 51.86
C ALA A 552 70.00 47.43 50.38
N GLN A 553 71.15 47.04 49.83
CA GLN A 553 71.11 46.27 48.58
C GLN A 553 70.58 44.87 48.89
N LEU A 554 69.72 44.30 48.04
CA LEU A 554 69.63 42.86 47.87
C LEU A 554 69.51 42.53 46.38
N VAL A 555 70.26 41.53 45.94
CA VAL A 555 70.36 41.12 44.53
C VAL A 555 69.67 39.78 44.38
N ARG A 556 68.63 39.74 43.51
CA ARG A 556 68.17 38.53 42.76
C ARG A 556 67.46 37.46 43.64
N ASP A 557 66.45 36.70 43.19
CA ASP A 557 65.97 36.39 41.83
C ASP A 557 64.44 36.15 41.74
N THR A 558 63.94 36.11 40.49
CA THR A 558 62.69 35.51 40.00
C THR A 558 61.30 36.11 40.33
N ARG A 559 60.62 36.42 39.21
CA ARG A 559 59.20 36.15 38.89
C ARG A 559 58.11 37.16 39.31
N ASN A 560 57.43 37.67 38.27
CA ASN A 560 56.08 38.24 38.22
C ASN A 560 55.72 39.37 39.20
N GLY A 561 55.83 40.61 38.71
CA GLY A 561 55.06 41.75 39.22
C GLY A 561 54.18 42.33 38.11
N ASP A 562 52.88 42.04 38.17
CA ASP A 562 51.84 42.92 37.59
C ASP A 562 51.36 43.86 38.71
N GLN A 563 51.31 45.17 38.42
CA GLN A 563 50.95 46.23 39.38
C GLN A 563 50.69 47.55 38.63
N PRO A 564 49.98 48.53 39.24
CA PRO A 564 48.74 48.49 40.04
C PRO A 564 47.57 49.02 39.15
N ASP A 565 46.50 49.76 39.51
CA ASP A 565 46.19 50.73 40.59
C ASP A 565 44.69 51.16 40.47
N PRO A 566 44.14 52.15 41.23
CA PRO A 566 43.76 52.13 42.66
C PRO A 566 42.23 52.28 42.92
N GLY A 567 41.82 52.18 44.20
CA GLY A 567 40.48 52.57 44.70
C GLY A 567 39.95 51.61 45.78
N ALA A 568 40.15 51.77 47.09
CA ALA A 568 39.94 52.94 47.96
C ALA A 568 38.48 53.43 47.96
N ARG A 569 37.75 53.54 49.09
CA ARG A 569 38.09 53.30 50.51
C ARG A 569 36.81 53.23 51.37
N GLY A 570 36.82 52.44 52.45
CA GLY A 570 36.15 52.81 53.72
C GLY A 570 34.97 51.95 54.20
N ASP A 571 35.25 51.12 55.20
CA ASP A 571 34.57 51.05 56.51
C ASP A 571 33.09 51.49 56.61
N THR A 572 32.19 50.58 57.03
CA THR A 572 31.67 50.47 58.42
C THR A 572 30.41 49.57 58.45
N ALA A 573 30.26 48.73 59.47
CA ALA A 573 29.07 47.88 59.73
C ALA A 573 28.30 48.41 60.98
N PRO A 574 27.11 47.92 61.39
CA PRO A 574 26.38 46.73 60.93
C PRO A 574 24.86 47.02 60.62
N PRO A 575 23.79 46.34 61.13
CA PRO A 575 22.84 45.70 60.19
C PRO A 575 21.32 45.87 60.48
N ASP A 576 20.53 46.46 59.58
CA ASP A 576 19.04 46.49 59.76
C ASP A 576 18.17 46.32 58.51
N CYS A 577 18.70 46.36 57.28
CA CYS A 577 17.86 46.30 56.06
C CYS A 577 17.51 44.87 55.57
N VAL A 578 18.22 43.83 56.02
CA VAL A 578 17.97 42.44 55.57
C VAL A 578 16.79 41.80 56.32
N LEU A 579 16.70 42.04 57.64
CA LEU A 579 15.64 41.46 58.48
C LEU A 579 14.23 41.97 58.12
N ALA A 580 14.13 43.22 57.64
CA ALA A 580 12.88 43.79 57.13
C ALA A 580 12.39 43.06 55.85
N LEU A 581 13.27 42.88 54.86
CA LEU A 581 12.96 42.15 53.63
C LEU A 581 12.61 40.68 53.92
N GLU A 582 13.32 40.02 54.83
CA GLU A 582 12.97 38.67 55.24
C GLU A 582 11.63 38.60 56.00
N ALA A 583 11.26 39.63 56.77
CA ALA A 583 9.96 39.71 57.42
C ALA A 583 8.85 39.86 56.38
N GLU A 584 8.98 40.77 55.41
CA GLU A 584 8.01 40.94 54.32
C GLU A 584 7.89 39.68 53.45
N MET A 585 9.01 38.99 53.16
CA MET A 585 8.98 37.70 52.46
C MET A 585 8.31 36.59 53.28
N ARG A 586 8.48 36.55 54.61
CA ARG A 586 7.73 35.63 55.48
C ARG A 586 6.24 35.96 55.44
N ASP A 587 5.87 37.24 55.51
CA ASP A 587 4.48 37.71 55.48
C ASP A 587 3.79 37.38 54.16
N LEU A 588 4.46 37.59 53.02
CA LEU A 588 3.98 37.19 51.70
C LEU A 588 3.85 35.67 51.59
N LYS A 589 4.78 34.90 52.17
CA LYS A 589 4.72 33.43 52.20
C LYS A 589 3.59 32.89 53.08
N HIS A 590 3.24 33.58 54.17
CA HIS A 590 2.04 33.25 54.97
C HIS A 590 0.74 33.65 54.25
N LYS A 591 0.73 34.76 53.50
CA LYS A 591 -0.41 35.17 52.66
C LYS A 591 -0.66 34.21 51.49
N LEU A 592 0.40 33.67 50.88
CA LEU A 592 0.29 32.61 49.87
C LEU A 592 -0.24 31.29 50.49
N LYS A 593 0.29 30.88 51.65
CA LYS A 593 -0.19 29.68 52.34
C LYS A 593 -1.68 29.79 52.75
N GLY A 594 -2.12 30.98 53.17
CA GLY A 594 -3.53 31.26 53.45
C GLY A 594 -4.45 31.32 52.22
N LEU A 595 -3.90 31.28 51.00
CA LEU A 595 -4.65 31.12 49.75
C LEU A 595 -4.63 29.65 49.27
N GLU A 596 -3.55 28.90 49.52
CA GLU A 596 -3.55 27.43 49.37
C GLU A 596 -4.59 26.80 50.32
N GLU A 597 -4.62 27.23 51.58
CA GLU A 597 -5.62 26.79 52.58
C GLU A 597 -7.07 27.26 52.27
N GLN A 598 -7.28 28.07 51.21
CA GLN A 598 -8.61 28.36 50.63
C GLN A 598 -8.93 27.59 49.33
N LEU A 599 -7.93 26.94 48.71
CA LEU A 599 -8.10 26.09 47.53
C LEU A 599 -8.20 24.60 47.89
N GLU A 600 -7.55 24.17 48.97
CA GLU A 600 -7.60 22.82 49.56
C GLU A 600 -8.95 22.55 50.30
N GLY A 601 -10.04 23.15 49.80
CA GLY A 601 -11.36 23.25 50.46
C GLY A 601 -12.47 22.38 49.87
N VAL A 602 -12.15 21.48 48.93
CA VAL A 602 -13.07 20.49 48.34
C VAL A 602 -12.34 19.14 48.29
N TRP A 603 -13.09 18.02 48.28
CA TRP A 603 -12.61 16.62 48.38
C TRP A 603 -12.31 16.12 49.80
N GLN A 604 -13.33 16.08 50.66
CA GLN A 604 -13.34 15.15 51.79
C GLN A 604 -13.65 13.71 51.33
N PRO A 605 -12.89 12.70 51.80
CA PRO A 605 -13.26 11.29 51.64
C PRO A 605 -13.83 10.69 52.95
N ALA A 606 -14.99 10.06 52.87
CA ALA A 606 -15.51 9.12 53.88
C ALA A 606 -16.14 7.93 53.12
N ARG A 607 -15.85 6.64 53.36
CA ARG A 607 -15.73 5.84 54.61
C ARG A 607 -17.06 5.82 55.40
N THR A 608 -17.65 4.68 55.77
CA THR A 608 -17.17 3.27 55.81
C THR A 608 -18.29 2.26 55.47
N SER A 609 -17.89 1.05 55.01
CA SER A 609 -18.45 -0.30 55.34
C SER A 609 -19.97 -0.57 55.26
N SER A 610 -20.45 -1.71 54.75
CA SER A 610 -19.78 -2.94 54.28
C SER A 610 -20.69 -3.82 53.41
N ASP A 611 -20.06 -4.70 52.64
CA ASP A 611 -20.58 -6.03 52.23
C ASP A 611 -21.21 -6.84 53.41
N PRO A 612 -22.02 -7.91 53.18
CA PRO A 612 -21.90 -8.81 52.02
C PRO A 612 -23.18 -9.43 51.41
N ALA A 613 -22.93 -10.17 50.31
CA ALA A 613 -23.58 -11.41 49.89
C ALA A 613 -25.01 -11.40 49.30
N GLU A 614 -25.12 -11.90 48.06
CA GLU A 614 -26.24 -12.74 47.64
C GLU A 614 -26.41 -13.93 48.61
N PRO A 615 -27.65 -14.34 48.97
CA PRO A 615 -28.51 -14.97 47.96
C PRO A 615 -30.03 -14.73 48.09
N HIS A 616 -30.76 -15.05 47.01
CA HIS A 616 -32.19 -15.44 47.04
C HIS A 616 -32.40 -16.72 47.90
N PRO A 617 -33.63 -17.19 48.22
CA PRO A 617 -34.99 -16.72 47.87
C PRO A 617 -35.97 -16.71 49.10
N LYS A 618 -37.27 -16.93 48.83
CA LYS A 618 -38.41 -17.32 49.72
C LYS A 618 -39.26 -16.16 50.28
N ALA A 619 -40.55 -16.36 50.59
CA ALA A 619 -41.37 -17.59 50.66
C ALA A 619 -42.67 -17.42 49.83
N HIS A 620 -43.09 -18.39 49.00
CA HIS A 620 -43.96 -19.56 49.29
C HIS A 620 -45.39 -19.18 49.72
N SER A 621 -46.45 -19.93 49.37
CA SER A 621 -46.56 -21.33 48.92
C SER A 621 -47.66 -21.49 47.84
N SER A 622 -47.85 -22.60 47.11
CA SER A 622 -47.08 -23.80 46.69
C SER A 622 -48.11 -24.81 46.14
N VAL A 623 -47.63 -25.99 45.69
CA VAL A 623 -48.36 -27.25 45.42
C VAL A 623 -48.77 -27.51 43.95
N GLU A 624 -48.57 -28.76 43.56
CA GLU A 624 -48.68 -29.32 42.21
C GLU A 624 -49.98 -30.10 42.00
N ALA A 625 -50.30 -30.29 40.71
CA ALA A 625 -50.88 -31.51 40.12
C ALA A 625 -52.33 -31.98 40.43
N ALA A 626 -52.86 -32.66 39.40
CA ALA A 626 -54.07 -33.50 39.35
C ALA A 626 -55.44 -32.83 39.53
N GLY A 627 -56.45 -33.38 38.84
CA GLY A 627 -57.87 -33.11 39.09
C GLY A 627 -58.62 -32.30 38.03
N ASP A 628 -59.16 -33.01 37.04
CA ASP A 628 -60.59 -33.08 36.77
C ASP A 628 -61.48 -31.81 36.63
N SER A 629 -62.16 -31.78 35.47
CA SER A 629 -63.64 -31.64 35.37
C SER A 629 -64.28 -30.27 35.06
N ILE A 630 -64.69 -30.15 33.78
CA ILE A 630 -66.06 -29.85 33.32
C ILE A 630 -66.75 -28.52 33.75
N CYS A 631 -67.02 -27.70 32.71
CA CYS A 631 -68.11 -26.70 32.60
C CYS A 631 -68.08 -25.43 33.49
N ALA A 632 -68.78 -24.34 33.13
CA ALA A 632 -69.20 -23.83 31.81
C ALA A 632 -69.78 -22.40 31.96
N GLY A 633 -69.74 -21.61 30.88
CA GLY A 633 -70.52 -20.35 30.76
C GLY A 633 -69.62 -19.14 30.55
N GLN A 634 -69.52 -18.56 29.34
CA GLN A 634 -70.51 -17.74 28.61
C GLN A 634 -70.48 -16.25 29.01
N ALA A 635 -70.61 -15.28 28.10
CA ALA A 635 -70.43 -15.29 26.64
C ALA A 635 -70.47 -13.85 26.07
N SER A 636 -69.66 -13.56 25.04
CA SER A 636 -69.93 -12.42 24.12
C SER A 636 -69.26 -12.48 22.72
N ALA A 637 -68.54 -13.55 22.36
CA ALA A 637 -67.89 -13.68 21.03
C ALA A 637 -68.49 -14.75 20.08
N GLY A 638 -69.45 -15.57 20.53
CA GLY A 638 -69.93 -16.75 19.79
C GLY A 638 -71.15 -16.56 18.88
N LEU A 639 -71.76 -15.36 18.83
CA LEU A 639 -73.11 -15.18 18.28
C LEU A 639 -73.17 -15.05 16.74
N VAL A 640 -72.05 -14.70 16.08
CA VAL A 640 -72.00 -14.48 14.63
C VAL A 640 -71.83 -15.80 13.87
N LEU A 641 -70.97 -16.70 14.34
CA LEU A 641 -70.69 -17.99 13.69
C LEU A 641 -71.91 -18.95 13.66
N ARG A 642 -72.78 -18.93 14.68
CA ARG A 642 -73.97 -19.80 14.71
C ARG A 642 -74.98 -19.50 13.59
N LYS A 643 -75.03 -18.26 13.07
CA LYS A 643 -75.96 -17.87 11.99
C LYS A 643 -75.57 -18.45 10.62
N LEU A 644 -74.30 -18.85 10.40
CA LEU A 644 -73.94 -19.66 9.22
C LEU A 644 -74.18 -21.15 9.46
N GLY A 645 -73.80 -21.68 10.64
CA GLY A 645 -73.94 -23.11 10.95
C GLY A 645 -75.37 -23.64 10.77
N HIS A 646 -76.38 -22.86 11.17
CA HIS A 646 -77.78 -23.27 11.05
C HIS A 646 -78.28 -23.34 9.58
N ARG A 647 -77.70 -22.56 8.65
CA ARG A 647 -78.01 -22.68 7.21
C ARG A 647 -77.45 -23.97 6.62
N VAL A 648 -76.23 -24.35 7.02
CA VAL A 648 -75.60 -25.62 6.59
C VAL A 648 -76.38 -26.82 7.12
N HIS A 649 -76.80 -26.80 8.39
CA HIS A 649 -77.62 -27.87 8.97
C HIS A 649 -79.00 -28.00 8.31
N LEU A 650 -79.68 -26.90 7.98
CA LEU A 650 -80.98 -26.94 7.30
C LEU A 650 -80.86 -27.55 5.88
N LEU A 651 -79.83 -27.18 5.12
CA LEU A 651 -79.55 -27.77 3.82
C LEU A 651 -79.26 -29.27 3.92
N ASN A 652 -78.45 -29.69 4.90
CA ASN A 652 -78.11 -31.10 5.09
C ASN A 652 -79.36 -31.92 5.51
N LEU A 653 -80.25 -31.36 6.32
CA LEU A 653 -81.51 -32.01 6.71
C LEU A 653 -82.46 -32.21 5.50
N LEU A 654 -82.54 -31.23 4.59
CA LEU A 654 -83.32 -31.35 3.35
C LEU A 654 -82.73 -32.39 2.39
N VAL A 655 -81.39 -32.46 2.27
CA VAL A 655 -80.70 -33.51 1.48
C VAL A 655 -80.94 -34.90 2.08
N VAL A 656 -80.96 -35.04 3.41
CA VAL A 656 -81.31 -36.29 4.09
C VAL A 656 -82.77 -36.67 3.88
N GLN A 657 -83.70 -35.71 3.90
CA GLN A 657 -85.12 -35.97 3.58
C GLN A 657 -85.32 -36.38 2.11
N LEU A 658 -84.60 -35.78 1.16
CA LEU A 658 -84.60 -36.19 -0.25
C LEU A 658 -84.03 -37.60 -0.43
N LYS A 659 -82.87 -37.92 0.16
CA LYS A 659 -82.33 -39.30 0.13
C LYS A 659 -83.29 -40.31 0.75
N LYS A 660 -83.97 -39.96 1.86
CA LYS A 660 -84.94 -40.85 2.51
C LYS A 660 -86.21 -41.08 1.68
N LYS A 661 -86.67 -40.08 0.90
CA LYS A 661 -87.77 -40.26 -0.06
C LYS A 661 -87.39 -41.11 -1.29
N VAL A 662 -86.11 -41.16 -1.67
CA VAL A 662 -85.62 -41.96 -2.81
C VAL A 662 -85.33 -43.43 -2.42
N GLN A 663 -85.24 -43.75 -1.13
CA GLN A 663 -84.91 -45.10 -0.64
C GLN A 663 -86.05 -45.85 0.08
N GLN A 664 -87.30 -45.36 0.04
CA GLN A 664 -88.43 -45.97 0.76
C GLN A 664 -89.73 -46.13 -0.04
N GLN A 665 -89.69 -46.53 -1.33
CA GLN A 665 -90.80 -47.26 -1.96
C GLN A 665 -90.40 -47.96 -3.28
N PRO A 666 -90.42 -49.32 -3.34
CA PRO A 666 -90.41 -50.07 -4.59
C PRO A 666 -91.83 -50.56 -4.97
N LEU A 667 -92.01 -50.88 -6.27
CA LEU A 667 -93.23 -51.41 -6.91
C LEU A 667 -94.46 -50.48 -6.86
N GLU A 668 -94.78 -49.91 -8.02
CA GLU A 668 -95.92 -50.43 -8.79
C GLU A 668 -95.55 -50.43 -10.28
N LEU A 669 -95.88 -51.51 -10.99
CA LEU A 669 -95.65 -51.68 -12.43
C LEU A 669 -97.01 -51.89 -13.09
N VAL A 670 -97.17 -51.39 -14.32
CA VAL A 670 -98.37 -51.50 -15.17
C VAL A 670 -99.52 -50.58 -14.77
N THR A 671 -99.57 -49.41 -15.41
CA THR A 671 -100.81 -48.91 -16.05
C THR A 671 -100.47 -47.97 -17.22
N VAL A 672 -101.33 -47.96 -18.24
CA VAL A 672 -101.33 -47.04 -19.41
C VAL A 672 -100.01 -46.95 -20.21
N GLN A 673 -99.60 -48.06 -20.82
CA GLN A 673 -98.65 -48.06 -21.95
C GLN A 673 -99.35 -47.63 -23.26
N GLN A 674 -100.07 -46.50 -23.28
CA GLN A 674 -101.05 -46.23 -24.34
C GLN A 674 -101.19 -44.80 -24.89
N GLU A 675 -100.64 -43.77 -24.24
CA GLU A 675 -100.86 -42.36 -24.68
C GLU A 675 -99.69 -41.76 -25.47
N LEU A 676 -98.45 -42.16 -25.18
CA LEU A 676 -97.24 -41.60 -25.80
C LEU A 676 -97.09 -41.75 -27.33
N PRO A 677 -97.68 -42.76 -28.02
CA PRO A 677 -97.62 -42.83 -29.49
C PRO A 677 -98.47 -41.76 -30.20
N GLN A 678 -99.53 -41.24 -29.56
CA GLN A 678 -100.58 -40.50 -30.24
C GLN A 678 -100.28 -38.99 -30.32
N GLU A 679 -99.73 -38.39 -29.27
CA GLU A 679 -99.23 -37.00 -29.30
C GLU A 679 -98.11 -36.82 -30.34
N VAL A 680 -97.22 -37.81 -30.47
CA VAL A 680 -96.12 -37.80 -31.46
C VAL A 680 -96.65 -37.90 -32.90
N HIS A 681 -97.78 -38.59 -33.12
CA HIS A 681 -98.46 -38.63 -34.42
C HIS A 681 -99.19 -37.31 -34.73
N GLN A 682 -99.87 -36.73 -33.74
CA GLN A 682 -100.53 -35.42 -33.85
C GLN A 682 -99.53 -34.34 -34.28
N VAL A 683 -98.37 -34.25 -33.60
CA VAL A 683 -97.31 -33.30 -33.95
C VAL A 683 -96.68 -33.58 -35.32
N HIS A 684 -96.59 -34.84 -35.76
CA HIS A 684 -96.11 -35.16 -37.12
C HIS A 684 -97.09 -34.75 -38.21
N LEU A 685 -98.40 -34.86 -37.98
CA LEU A 685 -99.44 -34.39 -38.89
C LEU A 685 -99.42 -32.86 -38.97
N GLU A 686 -99.36 -32.17 -37.83
CA GLU A 686 -99.26 -30.70 -37.78
C GLU A 686 -97.97 -30.18 -38.47
N VAL A 687 -96.83 -30.87 -38.31
CA VAL A 687 -95.58 -30.53 -39.03
C VAL A 687 -95.67 -30.82 -40.53
N LEU A 688 -96.48 -31.79 -40.97
CA LEU A 688 -96.75 -32.04 -42.40
C LEU A 688 -97.69 -30.97 -42.98
N GLU A 689 -98.78 -30.63 -42.30
CA GLU A 689 -99.70 -29.58 -42.73
C GLU A 689 -99.02 -28.21 -42.75
N LEU A 690 -98.19 -27.87 -41.76
CA LEU A 690 -97.38 -26.64 -41.79
C LEU A 690 -96.37 -26.62 -42.95
N ARG A 691 -95.78 -27.77 -43.33
CA ARG A 691 -94.92 -27.87 -44.52
C ARG A 691 -95.70 -27.72 -45.82
N GLN A 692 -96.92 -28.23 -45.88
CA GLN A 692 -97.81 -28.07 -47.03
C GLN A 692 -98.30 -26.63 -47.17
N GLN A 693 -98.67 -25.98 -46.06
CA GLN A 693 -99.03 -24.56 -46.00
C GLN A 693 -97.83 -23.67 -46.37
N VAL A 694 -96.61 -23.99 -45.96
CA VAL A 694 -95.38 -23.29 -46.42
C VAL A 694 -95.14 -23.49 -47.92
N ALA A 695 -95.39 -24.70 -48.45
CA ALA A 695 -95.33 -24.98 -49.88
C ALA A 695 -96.46 -24.32 -50.70
N GLU A 696 -97.53 -23.85 -50.06
CA GLU A 696 -98.64 -23.11 -50.67
C GLU A 696 -98.45 -21.59 -50.55
N LEU A 697 -97.98 -21.09 -49.40
CA LEU A 697 -97.52 -19.70 -49.25
C LEU A 697 -96.37 -19.39 -50.22
N GLY A 698 -95.48 -20.36 -50.49
CA GLY A 698 -94.45 -20.27 -51.52
C GLY A 698 -94.96 -20.10 -52.96
N LYS A 699 -96.25 -20.35 -53.23
CA LYS A 699 -96.89 -20.13 -54.56
C LYS A 699 -97.44 -18.70 -54.72
N HIS A 700 -97.44 -17.89 -53.67
CA HIS A 700 -98.11 -16.58 -53.65
C HIS A 700 -97.15 -15.36 -53.67
N LEU A 701 -95.86 -15.55 -53.94
CA LEU A 701 -94.86 -14.48 -54.08
C LEU A 701 -94.05 -14.59 -55.38
N GLY A 702 -94.70 -14.29 -56.52
CA GLY A 702 -94.03 -13.90 -57.77
C GLY A 702 -93.55 -12.44 -57.71
N PRO A 703 -92.60 -12.04 -58.57
CA PRO A 703 -92.90 -11.80 -59.99
C PRO A 703 -91.88 -12.49 -60.94
N ALA A 704 -92.15 -12.84 -62.20
CA ALA A 704 -92.81 -12.14 -63.31
C ALA A 704 -91.97 -10.93 -63.81
N TRP A 705 -91.61 -10.75 -65.08
CA TRP A 705 -91.89 -11.45 -66.35
C TRP A 705 -90.57 -11.53 -67.17
N GLN A 706 -90.45 -12.00 -68.43
CA GLN A 706 -91.44 -12.43 -69.43
C GLN A 706 -90.82 -13.40 -70.47
N GLU A 707 -91.59 -14.40 -70.89
CA GLU A 707 -91.56 -14.97 -72.24
C GLU A 707 -93.04 -15.21 -72.63
N GLY A 708 -93.43 -15.00 -73.90
CA GLY A 708 -94.83 -15.08 -74.27
C GLY A 708 -95.08 -15.13 -75.78
N GLY A 709 -96.12 -15.85 -76.18
CA GLY A 709 -96.50 -16.02 -77.58
C GLY A 709 -97.37 -17.25 -77.83
N GLU A 710 -98.65 -17.20 -77.43
CA GLU A 710 -99.66 -18.05 -78.05
C GLU A 710 -100.07 -17.48 -79.45
N PRO A 711 -100.60 -18.31 -80.36
CA PRO A 711 -100.47 -18.08 -81.81
C PRO A 711 -101.75 -17.62 -82.53
N SER A 712 -101.62 -17.08 -83.75
CA SER A 712 -102.54 -17.39 -84.88
C SER A 712 -102.11 -16.86 -86.28
N ASP A 713 -102.54 -17.62 -87.29
CA ASP A 713 -102.86 -17.31 -88.70
C ASP A 713 -101.93 -16.50 -89.66
N ARG A 714 -101.10 -17.24 -90.41
CA ARG A 714 -101.41 -17.70 -91.80
C ARG A 714 -101.94 -16.66 -92.83
N LYS A 715 -101.06 -16.12 -93.70
CA LYS A 715 -101.20 -16.12 -95.20
C LYS A 715 -100.03 -15.51 -96.00
N SER A 716 -99.34 -16.38 -96.75
CA SER A 716 -98.84 -16.25 -98.14
C SER A 716 -98.78 -14.87 -98.87
N LEU A 717 -97.60 -14.48 -99.40
CA LEU A 717 -97.27 -14.31 -100.86
C LEU A 717 -96.03 -13.42 -101.14
N ARG A 718 -95.42 -13.64 -102.34
CA ARG A 718 -94.44 -12.81 -103.09
C ARG A 718 -93.03 -12.68 -102.44
N LYS A 719 -91.90 -13.17 -103.00
CA LYS A 719 -91.23 -13.16 -104.34
C LYS A 719 -90.27 -11.98 -104.57
N GLU A 720 -89.00 -12.35 -104.71
CA GLU A 720 -87.75 -11.70 -105.20
C GLU A 720 -86.65 -11.99 -104.16
N GLY A 721 -85.44 -12.48 -104.48
CA GLY A 721 -84.60 -12.36 -105.70
C GLY A 721 -83.42 -11.44 -105.35
N LEU A 722 -82.13 -11.77 -105.51
CA LEU A 722 -81.42 -12.90 -106.15
C LEU A 722 -80.14 -13.14 -105.25
N GLU A 723 -79.15 -14.04 -105.43
CA GLU A 723 -78.64 -14.82 -106.57
C GLU A 723 -78.20 -16.26 -106.19
N ASP A 724 -77.94 -17.03 -107.25
CA ASP A 724 -77.34 -18.35 -107.49
C ASP A 724 -76.35 -19.01 -106.47
N GLY A 725 -76.22 -20.35 -106.43
CA GLY A 725 -76.76 -21.34 -107.37
C GLY A 725 -76.77 -22.82 -106.89
N VAL A 726 -77.98 -23.29 -106.53
CA VAL A 726 -78.72 -24.40 -107.16
C VAL A 726 -78.09 -25.83 -107.30
N HIS A 727 -78.79 -26.78 -106.65
CA HIS A 727 -79.06 -28.21 -106.93
C HIS A 727 -78.02 -29.35 -106.81
N VAL A 728 -78.56 -30.45 -106.25
CA VAL A 728 -78.21 -31.87 -106.50
C VAL A 728 -79.23 -32.44 -107.50
N GLY A 729 -78.77 -33.32 -108.40
CA GLY A 729 -79.58 -33.93 -109.47
C GLY A 729 -79.65 -33.05 -110.72
N THR A 730 -79.75 -33.58 -111.94
CA THR A 730 -79.89 -34.98 -112.40
C THR A 730 -78.83 -35.27 -113.50
N GLU A 731 -78.81 -36.33 -114.32
CA GLU A 731 -79.73 -37.43 -114.63
C GLU A 731 -78.94 -38.64 -115.20
N TYR A 732 -79.65 -39.69 -115.61
CA TYR A 732 -79.13 -40.70 -116.53
C TYR A 732 -78.81 -40.08 -117.90
N GLN A 733 -77.60 -40.31 -118.41
CA GLN A 733 -77.36 -40.84 -119.77
C GLN A 733 -75.85 -41.14 -119.92
N GLU A 734 -75.49 -42.34 -120.42
CA GLU A 734 -74.17 -42.69 -120.98
C GLU A 734 -72.91 -42.60 -120.07
N SER A 735 -71.83 -43.36 -120.28
CA SER A 735 -71.72 -44.67 -120.91
C SER A 735 -70.45 -45.41 -120.45
N LEU A 736 -70.48 -46.73 -120.59
CA LEU A 736 -69.35 -47.67 -120.75
C LEU A 736 -67.92 -47.18 -120.43
N SER A 737 -67.32 -47.74 -119.37
CA SER A 737 -65.87 -47.70 -119.15
C SER A 737 -65.08 -48.31 -120.32
N ARG A 738 -64.45 -47.47 -121.15
CA ARG A 738 -63.10 -47.72 -121.72
C ARG A 738 -62.51 -46.52 -122.47
N HIS A 739 -61.48 -45.91 -121.88
CA HIS A 739 -60.20 -45.75 -122.58
C HIS A 739 -59.02 -45.67 -121.57
N PRO A 740 -57.77 -45.91 -122.00
CA PRO A 740 -56.62 -46.09 -121.10
C PRO A 740 -55.86 -44.78 -120.80
N GLN A 741 -54.78 -44.88 -120.01
CA GLN A 741 -53.80 -43.82 -119.65
C GLN A 741 -54.32 -42.75 -118.65
N ARG A 742 -53.51 -42.11 -117.77
CA ARG A 742 -52.09 -42.27 -117.36
C ARG A 742 -51.88 -41.78 -115.91
N LYS A 743 -50.74 -42.14 -115.29
CA LYS A 743 -50.31 -41.80 -113.90
C LYS A 743 -50.34 -40.30 -113.51
N ALA A 744 -50.70 -39.99 -112.25
CA ALA A 744 -49.98 -39.06 -111.34
C ALA A 744 -50.53 -39.11 -109.87
N GLN A 745 -49.81 -38.53 -108.90
CA GLN A 745 -50.16 -38.41 -107.45
C GLN A 745 -50.36 -36.91 -107.03
N PRO A 746 -50.24 -36.49 -105.75
CA PRO A 746 -51.29 -36.39 -104.71
C PRO A 746 -51.48 -34.93 -104.19
N PRO A 747 -52.36 -34.66 -103.18
CA PRO A 747 -51.82 -34.09 -101.91
C PRO A 747 -52.67 -34.26 -100.61
N LYS A 748 -51.98 -34.06 -99.45
CA LYS A 748 -52.31 -33.35 -98.18
C LYS A 748 -53.75 -33.41 -97.59
N ALA A 749 -54.02 -33.61 -96.29
CA ALA A 749 -53.38 -33.25 -95.01
C ALA A 749 -53.65 -31.82 -94.47
N ALA A 750 -54.24 -31.76 -93.27
CA ALA A 750 -54.42 -30.55 -92.46
C ALA A 750 -54.25 -30.89 -90.96
N SER A 751 -53.56 -30.15 -90.09
CA SER A 751 -52.55 -29.09 -90.20
C SER A 751 -52.20 -28.73 -88.75
N VAL A 752 -50.99 -29.06 -88.29
CA VAL A 752 -50.53 -28.89 -86.89
C VAL A 752 -50.81 -27.50 -86.26
N PRO A 753 -50.75 -26.36 -87.01
CA PRO A 753 -51.03 -25.04 -86.44
C PRO A 753 -52.40 -24.88 -85.75
N HIS A 754 -53.45 -25.59 -86.17
CA HIS A 754 -54.78 -25.47 -85.55
C HIS A 754 -54.81 -26.02 -84.12
N LEU A 755 -54.10 -27.13 -83.87
CA LEU A 755 -53.92 -27.69 -82.53
C LEU A 755 -53.03 -26.79 -81.67
N GLN A 756 -51.95 -26.25 -82.22
CA GLN A 756 -51.09 -25.29 -81.50
C GLN A 756 -51.81 -23.98 -81.15
N TRP A 757 -52.72 -23.51 -82.01
CA TRP A 757 -53.55 -22.34 -81.75
C TRP A 757 -54.52 -22.60 -80.58
N LYS A 758 -55.27 -23.71 -80.61
CA LYS A 758 -56.15 -24.11 -79.49
C LYS A 758 -55.39 -24.33 -78.19
N LEU A 759 -54.18 -24.90 -78.24
CA LEU A 759 -53.35 -25.08 -77.04
C LEU A 759 -52.90 -23.73 -76.46
N LYS A 760 -52.45 -22.78 -77.30
CA LYS A 760 -52.11 -21.40 -76.84
C LYS A 760 -53.33 -20.65 -76.30
N GLU A 761 -54.51 -20.86 -76.86
CA GLU A 761 -55.75 -20.26 -76.36
C GLU A 761 -56.16 -20.85 -75.00
N ALA A 762 -56.01 -22.16 -74.81
CA ALA A 762 -56.20 -22.82 -73.53
C ALA A 762 -55.21 -22.31 -72.46
N SER A 763 -53.91 -22.20 -72.79
CA SER A 763 -52.91 -21.64 -71.88
C SER A 763 -53.22 -20.19 -71.48
N LYS A 764 -53.71 -19.35 -72.42
CA LYS A 764 -54.16 -17.98 -72.12
C LYS A 764 -55.37 -17.96 -71.17
N LYS A 765 -56.36 -18.84 -71.36
CA LYS A 765 -57.50 -18.98 -70.44
C LYS A 765 -57.07 -19.45 -69.05
N ILE A 766 -56.16 -20.42 -68.96
CA ILE A 766 -55.60 -20.88 -67.68
C ILE A 766 -54.85 -19.75 -66.96
N HIS A 767 -54.04 -18.95 -67.67
CA HIS A 767 -53.32 -17.83 -67.09
C HIS A 767 -54.26 -16.71 -66.59
N ASN A 768 -55.30 -16.36 -67.35
CA ASN A 768 -56.32 -15.41 -66.88
C ASN A 768 -57.09 -15.94 -65.66
N LEU A 769 -57.42 -17.23 -65.61
CA LEU A 769 -58.07 -17.85 -64.45
C LEU A 769 -57.14 -17.90 -63.22
N HIS A 770 -55.83 -18.05 -63.42
CA HIS A 770 -54.85 -17.93 -62.35
C HIS A 770 -54.82 -16.52 -61.77
N LEU A 771 -54.71 -15.50 -62.63
CA LEU A 771 -54.69 -14.10 -62.22
C LEU A 771 -56.00 -13.68 -61.52
N GLN A 772 -57.16 -14.14 -62.00
CA GLN A 772 -58.45 -13.94 -61.33
C GLN A 772 -58.52 -14.64 -59.97
N ARG A 773 -57.94 -15.85 -59.84
CA ARG A 773 -57.85 -16.55 -58.55
C ARG A 773 -56.94 -15.79 -57.58
N GLU A 774 -55.82 -15.26 -58.03
CA GLU A 774 -54.91 -14.43 -57.22
C GLU A 774 -55.60 -13.13 -56.78
N GLN A 775 -56.29 -12.43 -57.67
CA GLN A 775 -57.08 -11.24 -57.34
C GLN A 775 -58.20 -11.54 -56.31
N LEU A 776 -58.87 -12.69 -56.41
CA LEU A 776 -59.85 -13.12 -55.41
C LEU A 776 -59.21 -13.49 -54.06
N ILE A 777 -57.99 -14.03 -54.05
CA ILE A 777 -57.21 -14.28 -52.83
C ILE A 777 -56.75 -12.95 -52.21
N GLU A 778 -56.27 -11.99 -53.01
CA GLU A 778 -55.91 -10.65 -52.54
C GLU A 778 -57.12 -9.89 -51.99
N MET A 779 -58.28 -9.91 -52.65
CA MET A 779 -59.50 -9.32 -52.10
C MET A 779 -59.97 -10.04 -50.84
N GLY A 780 -59.91 -11.37 -50.79
CA GLY A 780 -60.21 -12.14 -49.57
C GLY A 780 -59.23 -11.86 -48.42
N ASN A 781 -57.98 -11.52 -48.72
CA ASN A 781 -56.98 -11.12 -47.74
C ASN A 781 -57.16 -9.65 -47.30
N ARG A 782 -57.54 -8.74 -48.19
CA ARG A 782 -57.94 -7.36 -47.83
C ARG A 782 -59.17 -7.38 -46.93
N LEU A 783 -60.23 -8.11 -47.29
CA LEU A 783 -61.42 -8.24 -46.45
C LEU A 783 -61.11 -8.86 -45.08
N ARG A 784 -60.15 -9.80 -44.99
CA ARG A 784 -59.66 -10.31 -43.69
C ARG A 784 -58.84 -9.28 -42.90
N ALA A 785 -58.09 -8.40 -43.55
CA ALA A 785 -57.35 -7.32 -42.90
C ALA A 785 -58.28 -6.17 -42.45
N GLU A 786 -59.29 -5.83 -43.27
CA GLU A 786 -60.29 -4.78 -43.00
C GLU A 786 -61.27 -5.19 -41.89
N LEU A 787 -61.54 -6.48 -41.72
CA LEU A 787 -62.27 -7.04 -40.57
C LEU A 787 -61.36 -7.31 -39.34
N GLY A 788 -60.06 -7.02 -39.42
CA GLY A 788 -59.06 -7.53 -38.48
C GLY A 788 -58.22 -6.45 -37.78
N HIS A 789 -58.82 -5.75 -36.79
CA HIS A 789 -58.24 -4.91 -35.70
C HIS A 789 -58.97 -3.56 -35.54
N PRO A 790 -58.87 -2.83 -34.39
CA PRO A 790 -58.07 -3.05 -33.16
C PRO A 790 -58.95 -3.26 -31.89
N LYS A 791 -58.50 -3.43 -30.63
CA LYS A 791 -57.26 -3.03 -29.91
C LYS A 791 -56.84 -4.12 -28.88
N GLY A 792 -55.55 -4.18 -28.51
CA GLY A 792 -54.97 -5.13 -27.53
C GLY A 792 -55.05 -4.68 -26.04
N PRO A 793 -54.12 -5.04 -25.11
CA PRO A 793 -52.67 -5.28 -25.37
C PRO A 793 -51.89 -6.34 -24.51
N LYS A 794 -50.59 -6.52 -24.84
CA LYS A 794 -49.44 -7.04 -24.02
C LYS A 794 -49.33 -8.53 -23.59
N ALA A 795 -48.41 -9.26 -24.26
CA ALA A 795 -47.23 -10.05 -23.79
C ALA A 795 -47.29 -11.01 -22.55
N PRO A 796 -46.38 -12.01 -22.37
CA PRO A 796 -45.11 -12.30 -23.10
C PRO A 796 -44.81 -13.79 -23.48
N GLU A 797 -43.65 -13.99 -24.12
CA GLU A 797 -42.67 -15.11 -24.01
C GLU A 797 -42.94 -16.63 -24.22
N ASN A 798 -41.90 -17.26 -24.83
CA ASN A 798 -41.31 -18.60 -24.64
C ASN A 798 -41.93 -19.94 -25.17
N ARG A 799 -41.25 -20.44 -26.23
CA ARG A 799 -40.68 -21.80 -26.44
C ARG A 799 -41.57 -23.04 -26.70
N MET A 800 -40.91 -24.00 -27.38
CA MET A 800 -41.29 -25.38 -27.75
C MET A 800 -42.43 -25.49 -28.79
N GLY A 801 -42.41 -26.43 -29.75
CA GLY A 801 -41.36 -27.39 -30.13
C GLY A 801 -41.78 -28.86 -30.03
N SER A 802 -42.35 -29.40 -31.11
CA SER A 802 -42.59 -30.83 -31.40
C SER A 802 -42.96 -30.88 -32.90
N TRP A 803 -42.15 -31.43 -33.82
CA TRP A 803 -41.92 -32.85 -34.13
C TRP A 803 -43.13 -33.53 -34.82
N PRO A 804 -42.97 -34.58 -35.66
CA PRO A 804 -41.75 -35.38 -35.93
C PRO A 804 -40.68 -34.65 -36.75
#